data_AF-A0A953NJ96-F1
#
_entry.id   AF-A0A953NJ96-F1
#
_cell.length_a   1.000
_cell.length_b   1.000
_cell.length_c   1.000
_cell.angle_alpha   90.00
_cell.angle_beta   90.00
_cell.angle_gamma   90.00
#
_symmetry.space_group_name_H-M   'P 1'
#
loop_
_entity.id
_entity.type
_entity.pdbx_description
1 polymer ?
#
loop_
_entity_poly.entity_id
_entity_poly.type
_entity_poly.pdbx_seq_one_letter_code
_entity_poly.pdbx_strand_id
1 'polypeptide(L)'
;MLRHAVYVEEKGFIYKDEINKDDLNRIVEMFNLEEKNVGNTYTYFKLESGDFVLVKSFLIDDKNALHIVLFDEINPLNLIKENIFINFLEDVENLKREVEENFNFDDAEEFLKSRQDRSIKDIVYLLLKGGKITIIDEVENHKKWIEAIYYCFNEASSKNITFTTNSYFKGDVRLYLLNENIQKSSYTFDFKRGIGPKLMINTPYVKFIDSGVYASKKIYRTYMNFIEYFNYTLLDEELNNSYNLFLLLNVPNIVNDDGAIKEALKFLLKYIKSEERQAFIENYINSLDLLWDKVNSDIAEEFYLFMFKDIEHKKGVYDRIVSIFYRSYFNIIKEIVGFDSAVELFDRMLELNKEKPYFKTYVLDKTFFKFVEDFVDLDVANEIALYIAVSCAVSSGLSYIQLKNIEGFNKTLTQGISDRIIKYILDKIEGDIDFAIGFIIDVEGLLEASLIRNKLYEIYKREKSEVKRGIYKRLIEADKKELSFEIFKRGLEESEDVVKYFEEYRREILDYFMEYSKEYLGKIINEYFKSLNRQDRFQEAKKLLFEYIINTSYTINKEAECSIVQNFELGITLENYLENKELIEQVRGIKARRDIKTRIDMSFLDVIYLIDDFSGGDFGELIDEIKYVIKEYDIETSIRHRNIILYKVGKYITNFEYHKTLFDLFYDEEDILAYFEFIKINRREESYKDILSSFIVYYLYYIEPKYRLLNREDKNTEIEEAMINELTTFKSKDLGYFDEKIKETFENLHLSIPIKWSIILNNTKQRMTLKYKILNLFKG
;
A
#
# COMPACT_ATOMS: atom_id res chain seq x y z
N MET A 1 1.43 20.93 58.53
CA MET A 1 1.81 21.59 59.80
C MET A 1 1.54 23.08 59.65
N LEU A 2 0.82 23.71 60.58
CA LEU A 2 0.49 25.14 60.50
C LEU A 2 1.66 25.99 61.00
N ARG A 3 1.96 27.07 60.26
CA ARG A 3 2.96 28.09 60.64
C ARG A 3 2.25 29.40 60.96
N HIS A 4 2.47 29.94 62.14
CA HIS A 4 1.76 31.10 62.66
C HIS A 4 2.65 32.34 62.73
N ALA A 5 2.07 33.51 62.50
CA ALA A 5 2.67 34.80 62.82
C ALA A 5 1.60 35.77 63.31
N VAL A 6 1.94 36.59 64.29
CA VAL A 6 1.04 37.59 64.86
C VAL A 6 1.70 38.96 64.79
N TYR A 7 1.03 39.87 64.10
CA TYR A 7 1.45 41.25 63.91
C TYR A 7 0.45 42.18 64.60
N VAL A 8 0.94 43.19 65.31
CA VAL A 8 0.10 44.24 65.90
C VAL A 8 0.59 45.59 65.42
N GLU A 9 -0.33 46.44 64.99
CA GLU A 9 -0.07 47.81 64.57
C GLU A 9 0.78 48.55 65.64
N GLU A 10 1.81 49.28 65.19
CA GLU A 10 2.84 49.95 66.02
C GLU A 10 3.76 49.06 66.86
N LYS A 11 3.36 47.82 67.20
CA LYS A 11 4.19 46.86 67.97
C LYS A 11 5.00 45.90 67.09
N GLY A 12 4.62 45.75 65.81
CA GLY A 12 5.28 44.84 64.86
C GLY A 12 4.91 43.36 65.09
N PHE A 13 5.77 42.45 64.62
CA PHE A 13 5.60 41.01 64.87
C PHE A 13 5.93 40.67 66.32
N ILE A 14 4.91 40.28 67.06
CA ILE A 14 5.03 39.85 68.46
C ILE A 14 5.23 38.33 68.58
N TYR A 15 4.87 37.59 67.54
CA TYR A 15 5.13 36.16 67.41
C TYR A 15 5.32 35.79 65.94
N LYS A 16 6.22 34.85 65.64
CA LYS A 16 6.33 34.19 64.34
C LYS A 16 7.06 32.86 64.47
N ASP A 17 6.56 31.84 63.77
CA ASP A 17 7.33 30.65 63.45
C ASP A 17 8.43 30.96 62.41
N GLU A 18 9.24 29.97 62.01
CA GLU A 18 10.23 30.10 60.94
C GLU A 18 9.55 30.33 59.58
N ILE A 19 9.20 31.59 59.31
CA ILE A 19 8.57 32.06 58.07
C ILE A 19 9.45 33.16 57.48
N ASN A 20 9.56 33.19 56.15
CA ASN A 20 10.31 34.21 55.43
C ASN A 20 9.82 35.61 55.80
N LYS A 21 10.75 36.49 56.19
CA LYS A 21 10.45 37.86 56.62
C LYS A 21 9.86 38.71 55.48
N ASP A 22 10.29 38.49 54.26
CA ASP A 22 9.81 39.26 53.10
C ASP A 22 8.36 38.88 52.77
N ASP A 23 8.01 37.59 52.85
CA ASP A 23 6.63 37.13 52.70
C ASP A 23 5.71 37.72 53.77
N LEU A 24 6.15 37.69 55.03
CA LEU A 24 5.40 38.28 56.14
C LEU A 24 5.18 39.80 55.98
N ASN A 25 6.21 40.53 55.54
CA ASN A 25 6.08 41.97 55.30
C ASN A 25 5.11 42.26 54.16
N ARG A 26 5.20 41.51 53.05
CA ARG A 26 4.27 41.63 51.92
C ARG A 26 2.82 41.36 52.34
N ILE A 27 2.60 40.35 53.18
CA ILE A 27 1.26 40.05 53.72
C ILE A 27 0.72 41.25 54.51
N VAL A 28 1.52 41.83 55.41
CA VAL A 28 1.11 43.00 56.21
C VAL A 28 0.78 44.20 55.33
N GLU A 29 1.57 44.47 54.29
CA GLU A 29 1.36 45.58 53.34
C GLU A 29 0.03 45.46 52.56
N MET A 30 -0.52 44.25 52.43
CA MET A 30 -1.83 44.03 51.79
C MET A 30 -3.01 44.51 52.65
N PHE A 31 -2.82 44.84 53.93
CA PHE A 31 -3.88 45.32 54.82
C PHE A 31 -3.70 46.81 55.13
N ASN A 32 -4.78 47.60 55.03
CA ASN A 32 -4.76 48.98 55.54
C ASN A 32 -4.95 48.99 57.06
N LEU A 33 -3.86 49.00 57.82
CA LEU A 33 -3.92 48.97 59.28
C LEU A 33 -4.35 50.31 59.91
N GLU A 34 -4.33 51.41 59.16
CA GLU A 34 -4.80 52.73 59.64
C GLU A 34 -6.33 52.79 59.81
N GLU A 35 -7.07 51.96 59.08
CA GLU A 35 -8.53 51.90 59.13
C GLU A 35 -8.99 50.86 60.14
N LYS A 36 -9.81 51.25 61.12
CA LYS A 36 -10.28 50.33 62.16
C LYS A 36 -11.22 49.28 61.57
N ASN A 37 -10.87 48.01 61.72
CA ASN A 37 -11.74 46.91 61.32
C ASN A 37 -12.97 46.84 62.24
N VAL A 38 -14.15 46.61 61.63
CA VAL A 38 -15.39 46.37 62.36
C VAL A 38 -15.50 44.88 62.65
N GLY A 39 -14.95 44.45 63.79
CA GLY A 39 -14.97 43.06 64.23
C GLY A 39 -13.91 42.17 63.56
N ASN A 40 -14.08 40.85 63.69
CA ASN A 40 -13.16 39.87 63.14
C ASN A 40 -13.40 39.68 61.64
N THR A 41 -12.38 39.88 60.82
CA THR A 41 -12.42 39.64 59.36
C THR A 41 -11.42 38.57 58.96
N TYR A 42 -11.70 37.85 57.87
CA TYR A 42 -10.87 36.76 57.38
C TYR A 42 -10.48 37.01 55.93
N THR A 43 -9.22 36.79 55.59
CA THR A 43 -8.70 36.90 54.23
C THR A 43 -7.88 35.67 53.89
N TYR A 44 -8.26 34.98 52.82
CA TYR A 44 -7.62 33.80 52.29
C TYR A 44 -7.06 34.06 50.89
N PHE A 45 -5.77 33.81 50.69
CA PHE A 45 -5.10 33.96 49.40
C PHE A 45 -3.86 33.06 49.29
N LYS A 46 -3.25 33.04 48.10
CA LYS A 46 -2.03 32.29 47.82
C LYS A 46 -0.88 33.24 47.52
N LEU A 47 0.28 33.01 48.11
CA LEU A 47 1.48 33.80 47.84
C LEU A 47 2.16 33.37 46.54
N GLU A 48 3.00 34.25 45.99
CA GLU A 48 3.89 33.92 44.86
C GLU A 48 4.84 32.76 45.18
N SER A 49 5.21 32.60 46.45
CA SER A 49 6.02 31.48 46.95
C SER A 49 5.31 30.12 46.86
N GLY A 50 3.98 30.11 46.63
CA GLY A 50 3.16 28.91 46.56
C GLY A 50 2.43 28.56 47.86
N ASP A 51 2.82 29.17 48.99
CA ASP A 51 2.17 28.97 50.29
C ASP A 51 0.73 29.53 50.30
N PHE A 52 -0.20 28.79 50.90
CA PHE A 52 -1.54 29.28 51.16
C PHE A 52 -1.59 30.02 52.50
N VAL A 53 -2.31 31.13 52.53
CA VAL A 53 -2.34 32.05 53.68
C VAL A 53 -3.78 32.34 54.08
N LEU A 54 -4.09 32.15 55.36
CA LEU A 54 -5.32 32.64 55.96
C LEU A 54 -4.99 33.63 57.08
N VAL A 55 -5.54 34.83 56.97
CA VAL A 55 -5.31 35.93 57.91
C VAL A 55 -6.61 36.27 58.61
N LYS A 56 -6.61 36.24 59.95
CA LYS A 56 -7.64 36.88 60.77
C LYS A 56 -7.18 38.28 61.14
N SER A 57 -7.97 39.29 60.80
CA SER A 57 -7.75 40.66 61.27
C SER A 57 -8.79 41.01 62.33
N PHE A 58 -8.32 41.59 63.43
CA PHE A 58 -9.11 41.86 64.64
C PHE A 58 -8.49 43.02 65.42
N LEU A 59 -9.13 43.47 66.50
CA LEU A 59 -8.64 44.55 67.34
C LEU A 59 -8.05 44.04 68.66
N ILE A 60 -6.89 44.56 69.05
CA ILE A 60 -6.29 44.39 70.37
C ILE A 60 -5.94 45.78 70.89
N ASP A 61 -6.41 46.15 72.09
CA ASP A 61 -6.16 47.47 72.69
C ASP A 61 -6.45 48.66 71.74
N ASP A 62 -7.58 48.60 71.01
CA ASP A 62 -7.96 49.59 69.98
C ASP A 62 -7.02 49.71 68.76
N LYS A 63 -6.06 48.79 68.61
CA LYS A 63 -5.11 48.69 67.48
C LYS A 63 -5.42 47.50 66.59
N ASN A 64 -5.19 47.62 65.29
CA ASN A 64 -5.37 46.52 64.36
C ASN A 64 -4.30 45.44 64.58
N ALA A 65 -4.74 44.19 64.65
CA ALA A 65 -3.89 43.01 64.72
C ALA A 65 -4.19 42.07 63.55
N LEU A 66 -3.15 41.35 63.12
CA LEU A 66 -3.21 40.31 62.10
C LEU A 66 -2.65 39.02 62.69
N HIS A 67 -3.45 37.95 62.66
CA HIS A 67 -2.96 36.60 62.87
C HIS A 67 -2.90 35.89 61.52
N ILE A 68 -1.69 35.65 61.06
CA ILE A 68 -1.34 35.06 59.76
C ILE A 68 -1.04 33.58 59.99
N VAL A 69 -1.68 32.72 59.21
CA VAL A 69 -1.44 31.27 59.22
C VAL A 69 -1.08 30.82 57.82
N LEU A 70 0.10 30.22 57.67
CA LEU A 70 0.59 29.62 56.43
C LEU A 70 0.45 28.09 56.50
N PHE A 71 -0.01 27.49 55.41
CA PHE A 71 -0.28 26.07 55.30
C PHE A 71 -0.19 25.58 53.85
N ASP A 72 -0.11 24.26 53.68
CA ASP A 72 0.08 23.63 52.38
C ASP A 72 -1.25 23.14 51.80
N GLU A 73 -1.83 22.04 52.31
CA GLU A 73 -2.98 21.39 51.66
C GLU A 73 -4.27 21.35 52.50
N ILE A 74 -4.50 22.33 53.38
CA ILE A 74 -5.68 22.34 54.27
C ILE A 74 -6.81 23.20 53.69
N ASN A 75 -8.06 22.77 53.80
CA ASN A 75 -9.21 23.62 53.49
C ASN A 75 -9.27 24.81 54.47
N PRO A 76 -9.24 26.08 54.01
CA PRO A 76 -9.24 27.25 54.90
C PRO A 76 -10.46 27.33 55.83
N LEU A 77 -11.59 26.69 55.46
CA LEU A 77 -12.77 26.65 56.32
C LEU A 77 -12.56 25.81 57.59
N ASN A 78 -11.73 24.77 57.52
CA ASN A 78 -11.36 23.97 58.71
C ASN A 78 -10.63 24.84 59.73
N LEU A 79 -9.73 25.71 59.25
CA LEU A 79 -8.97 26.63 60.11
C LEU A 79 -9.90 27.62 60.83
N ILE A 80 -10.89 28.18 60.13
CA ILE A 80 -11.88 29.09 60.71
C ILE A 80 -12.76 28.37 61.75
N LYS A 81 -13.15 27.11 61.49
CA LYS A 81 -14.05 26.34 62.35
C LYS A 81 -13.36 25.82 63.62
N GLU A 82 -12.13 25.33 63.50
CA GLU A 82 -11.33 24.82 64.61
C GLU A 82 -10.78 25.91 65.55
N ASN A 83 -11.13 27.18 65.29
CA ASN A 83 -10.74 28.34 66.08
C ASN A 83 -9.21 28.39 66.32
N ILE A 84 -8.42 28.14 65.27
CA ILE A 84 -6.95 28.17 65.36
C ILE A 84 -6.39 29.56 65.67
N PHE A 85 -7.22 30.59 65.53
CA PHE A 85 -6.81 31.96 65.65
C PHE A 85 -6.94 32.47 67.08
N ILE A 86 -5.89 33.12 67.57
CA ILE A 86 -5.94 33.87 68.83
C ILE A 86 -7.09 34.89 68.87
N ASN A 87 -7.61 35.12 70.06
CA ASN A 87 -8.53 36.23 70.35
C ASN A 87 -7.86 37.28 71.24
N PHE A 88 -6.91 36.85 72.09
CA PHE A 88 -6.11 37.69 72.96
C PHE A 88 -4.61 37.42 72.79
N LEU A 89 -3.75 38.30 73.30
CA LEU A 89 -2.30 38.17 73.15
C LEU A 89 -1.72 36.99 73.93
N GLU A 90 -2.36 36.65 75.05
CA GLU A 90 -1.99 35.55 75.93
C GLU A 90 -2.19 34.18 75.26
N ASP A 91 -3.04 34.09 74.23
CA ASP A 91 -3.32 32.86 73.50
C ASP A 91 -2.13 32.38 72.64
N VAL A 92 -1.13 33.24 72.41
CA VAL A 92 0.06 32.95 71.59
C VAL A 92 0.87 31.77 72.14
N GLU A 93 0.84 31.54 73.45
CA GLU A 93 1.56 30.42 74.08
C GLU A 93 0.91 29.05 73.79
N ASN A 94 -0.37 29.03 73.35
CA ASN A 94 -1.17 27.82 73.17
C ASN A 94 -1.71 27.66 71.74
N LEU A 95 -0.90 28.00 70.73
CA LEU A 95 -1.28 27.88 69.32
C LEU A 95 -1.46 26.42 68.87
N LYS A 96 -2.62 26.12 68.28
CA LYS A 96 -2.93 24.83 67.69
C LYS A 96 -2.26 24.69 66.31
N ARG A 97 -1.31 23.75 66.18
CA ARG A 97 -0.48 23.56 64.97
C ARG A 97 -0.98 22.49 63.99
N GLU A 98 -2.02 21.75 64.39
CA GLU A 98 -2.62 20.67 63.63
C GLU A 98 -4.14 20.81 63.64
N VAL A 99 -4.78 20.47 62.53
CA VAL A 99 -6.22 20.59 62.34
C VAL A 99 -6.74 19.25 61.81
N GLU A 100 -7.83 18.77 62.40
CA GLU A 100 -8.56 17.63 61.85
C GLU A 100 -9.44 18.09 60.69
N GLU A 101 -9.34 17.42 59.55
CA GLU A 101 -10.12 17.73 58.36
C GLU A 101 -11.50 17.07 58.44
N ASN A 102 -12.39 17.63 59.26
CA ASN A 102 -13.77 17.15 59.43
C ASN A 102 -14.78 18.29 59.22
N PHE A 103 -14.72 18.94 58.04
CA PHE A 103 -15.72 19.95 57.68
C PHE A 103 -17.07 19.30 57.35
N ASN A 104 -18.14 19.82 57.96
CA ASN A 104 -19.51 19.45 57.62
C ASN A 104 -20.19 20.65 56.97
N PHE A 105 -20.78 20.44 55.79
CA PHE A 105 -21.47 21.46 55.01
C PHE A 105 -22.98 21.54 55.29
N ASP A 106 -23.49 20.89 56.34
CA ASP A 106 -24.92 20.94 56.69
C ASP A 106 -25.44 22.39 56.86
N ASP A 107 -24.66 23.27 57.49
CA ASP A 107 -25.02 24.69 57.67
C ASP A 107 -25.06 25.46 56.33
N ALA A 108 -24.15 25.12 55.41
CA ALA A 108 -24.11 25.69 54.06
C ALA A 108 -25.33 25.25 53.23
N GLU A 109 -25.75 23.98 53.36
CA GLU A 109 -26.95 23.46 52.73
C GLU A 109 -28.22 24.14 53.26
N GLU A 110 -28.35 24.31 54.57
CA GLU A 110 -29.48 25.00 55.19
C GLU A 110 -29.53 26.48 54.75
N PHE A 111 -28.37 27.15 54.75
CA PHE A 111 -28.28 28.53 54.29
C PHE A 111 -28.73 28.67 52.83
N LEU A 112 -28.26 27.80 51.93
CA LEU A 112 -28.68 27.80 50.53
C LEU A 112 -30.19 27.52 50.37
N LYS A 113 -30.75 26.56 51.13
CA LYS A 113 -32.19 26.22 51.13
C LYS A 113 -33.08 27.34 51.65
N SER A 114 -32.60 28.10 52.62
CA SER A 114 -33.36 29.21 53.22
C SER A 114 -33.52 30.40 52.27
N ARG A 115 -32.68 30.48 51.23
CA ARG A 115 -32.67 31.58 50.26
C ARG A 115 -33.60 31.33 49.06
N GLN A 116 -34.38 32.36 48.73
CA GLN A 116 -35.27 32.35 47.55
C GLN A 116 -34.58 32.87 46.28
N ASP A 117 -33.48 33.61 46.44
CA ASP A 117 -32.63 34.14 45.38
C ASP A 117 -31.69 33.06 44.85
N ARG A 118 -31.94 32.61 43.61
CA ARG A 118 -31.09 31.63 42.90
C ARG A 118 -29.75 32.22 42.42
N SER A 119 -29.16 33.14 43.19
CA SER A 119 -27.94 33.86 42.82
C SER A 119 -26.68 33.01 42.93
N ILE A 120 -26.72 31.89 43.67
CA ILE A 120 -25.58 30.97 43.79
C ILE A 120 -25.12 30.43 42.43
N LYS A 121 -26.05 30.16 41.52
CA LYS A 121 -25.73 29.69 40.16
C LYS A 121 -24.94 30.74 39.38
N ASP A 122 -25.27 32.02 39.54
CA ASP A 122 -24.64 33.13 38.84
C ASP A 122 -23.23 33.34 39.39
N ILE A 123 -23.07 33.23 40.72
CA ILE A 123 -21.78 33.27 41.40
C ILE A 123 -20.87 32.14 40.92
N VAL A 124 -21.36 30.89 40.94
CA VAL A 124 -20.59 29.72 40.49
C VAL A 124 -20.17 29.88 39.03
N TYR A 125 -21.09 30.25 38.14
CA TYR A 125 -20.78 30.48 36.73
C TYR A 125 -19.67 31.53 36.53
N LEU A 126 -19.74 32.66 37.24
CA LEU A 126 -18.72 33.70 37.15
C LEU A 126 -17.36 33.24 37.67
N LEU A 127 -17.33 32.41 38.73
CA LEU A 127 -16.08 31.82 39.22
C LEU A 127 -15.43 30.89 38.19
N LEU A 128 -16.22 30.10 37.46
CA LEU A 128 -15.71 29.23 36.38
C LEU A 128 -15.14 30.03 35.21
N LYS A 129 -15.70 31.22 34.94
CA LYS A 129 -15.18 32.15 33.93
C LYS A 129 -13.96 32.96 34.43
N GLY A 130 -13.49 32.69 35.64
CA GLY A 130 -12.38 33.40 36.28
C GLY A 130 -12.71 34.81 36.75
N GLY A 131 -14.00 35.14 36.88
CA GLY A 131 -14.48 36.43 37.35
C GLY A 131 -14.22 36.68 38.83
N LYS A 132 -14.03 37.95 39.20
CA LYS A 132 -13.99 38.42 40.57
C LYS A 132 -15.36 38.91 41.00
N ILE A 133 -15.80 38.51 42.19
CA ILE A 133 -17.18 38.69 42.65
C ILE A 133 -17.19 39.44 43.97
N THR A 134 -18.05 40.45 44.07
CA THR A 134 -18.33 41.16 45.31
C THR A 134 -19.71 40.78 45.79
N ILE A 135 -19.83 40.27 47.01
CA ILE A 135 -21.08 39.94 47.69
C ILE A 135 -21.25 40.95 48.84
N ILE A 136 -22.35 41.70 48.83
CA ILE A 136 -22.69 42.65 49.90
C ILE A 136 -23.87 42.07 50.67
N ASP A 137 -23.63 41.78 51.95
CA ASP A 137 -24.58 41.16 52.87
C ASP A 137 -24.24 41.53 54.32
N GLU A 138 -25.12 41.21 55.26
CA GLU A 138 -24.85 41.37 56.68
C GLU A 138 -23.63 40.52 57.11
N VAL A 139 -22.83 41.05 58.04
CA VAL A 139 -21.56 40.42 58.49
C VAL A 139 -21.78 38.98 58.99
N GLU A 140 -22.93 38.71 59.62
CA GLU A 140 -23.32 37.37 60.08
C GLU A 140 -23.48 36.33 58.95
N ASN A 141 -23.70 36.78 57.72
CA ASN A 141 -23.88 35.92 56.54
C ASN A 141 -22.58 35.68 55.77
N HIS A 142 -21.50 36.44 56.04
CA HIS A 142 -20.25 36.33 55.27
C HIS A 142 -19.66 34.92 55.34
N LYS A 143 -19.55 34.35 56.55
CA LYS A 143 -19.06 32.97 56.72
C LYS A 143 -19.93 31.95 55.99
N LYS A 144 -21.26 32.07 56.13
CA LYS A 144 -22.23 31.17 55.48
C LYS A 144 -22.13 31.22 53.96
N TRP A 145 -21.87 32.40 53.38
CA TRP A 145 -21.64 32.54 51.95
C TRP A 145 -20.37 31.85 51.47
N ILE A 146 -19.26 31.97 52.20
CA ILE A 146 -18.02 31.28 51.85
C ILE A 146 -18.26 29.77 51.89
N GLU A 147 -18.87 29.26 52.96
CA GLU A 147 -19.19 27.85 53.11
C GLU A 147 -20.12 27.34 51.99
N ALA A 148 -21.14 28.12 51.62
CA ALA A 148 -22.05 27.81 50.54
C ALA A 148 -21.37 27.75 49.16
N ILE A 149 -20.46 28.68 48.89
CA ILE A 149 -19.72 28.69 47.62
C ILE A 149 -18.73 27.52 47.59
N TYR A 150 -18.00 27.27 48.68
CA TYR A 150 -17.09 26.13 48.77
C TYR A 150 -17.83 24.80 48.63
N TYR A 151 -19.02 24.70 49.22
CA TYR A 151 -19.86 23.52 49.10
C TYR A 151 -20.12 23.17 47.64
N CYS A 152 -20.30 24.15 46.75
CA CYS A 152 -20.62 23.98 45.33
C CYS A 152 -19.54 23.27 44.51
N PHE A 153 -18.31 23.15 45.00
CA PHE A 153 -17.18 22.55 44.30
C PHE A 153 -16.63 21.35 45.07
N ASN A 154 -15.85 20.51 44.38
CA ASN A 154 -15.10 19.46 45.04
C ASN A 154 -14.00 20.08 45.92
N GLU A 155 -13.54 19.34 46.91
CA GLU A 155 -12.64 19.85 47.93
C GLU A 155 -11.36 20.42 47.31
N ALA A 156 -10.75 19.67 46.40
CA ALA A 156 -9.50 20.06 45.76
C ALA A 156 -9.63 21.37 44.94
N SER A 157 -10.75 21.57 44.23
CA SER A 157 -11.00 22.80 43.48
C SER A 157 -11.40 23.98 44.39
N SER A 158 -12.14 23.72 45.47
CA SER A 158 -12.61 24.77 46.39
C SER A 158 -11.46 25.51 47.07
N LYS A 159 -10.32 24.85 47.30
CA LYS A 159 -9.09 25.45 47.84
C LYS A 159 -8.56 26.60 46.96
N ASN A 160 -8.88 26.64 45.67
CA ASN A 160 -8.44 27.72 44.78
C ASN A 160 -9.36 28.95 44.80
N ILE A 161 -10.40 28.97 45.62
CA ILE A 161 -11.33 30.11 45.76
C ILE A 161 -10.82 31.08 46.83
N THR A 162 -9.97 32.03 46.44
CA THR A 162 -9.48 33.06 47.37
C THR A 162 -10.58 34.04 47.75
N PHE A 163 -10.59 34.51 49.01
CA PHE A 163 -11.64 35.40 49.51
C PHE A 163 -11.13 36.43 50.53
N THR A 164 -11.87 37.53 50.71
CA THR A 164 -11.69 38.45 51.82
C THR A 164 -13.03 38.93 52.35
N THR A 165 -13.16 39.01 53.68
CA THR A 165 -14.25 39.72 54.35
C THR A 165 -13.81 41.09 54.89
N ASN A 166 -12.58 41.52 54.55
CA ASN A 166 -12.00 42.77 55.00
C ASN A 166 -12.10 43.85 53.90
N SER A 167 -12.90 44.89 54.16
CA SER A 167 -13.10 46.02 53.22
C SER A 167 -11.81 46.76 52.85
N TYR A 168 -10.81 46.70 53.73
CA TYR A 168 -9.55 47.43 53.63
C TYR A 168 -8.38 46.56 53.14
N PHE A 169 -8.66 45.34 52.68
CA PHE A 169 -7.69 44.53 51.96
C PHE A 169 -7.38 45.17 50.58
N LYS A 170 -6.08 45.30 50.30
CA LYS A 170 -5.49 45.90 49.09
C LYS A 170 -5.03 44.86 48.06
N GLY A 171 -4.90 43.60 48.48
CA GLY A 171 -4.54 42.49 47.59
C GLY A 171 -5.71 42.05 46.71
N ASP A 172 -5.46 41.01 45.92
CA ASP A 172 -6.41 40.51 44.94
C ASP A 172 -6.96 39.12 45.31
N VAL A 173 -8.29 39.00 45.37
CA VAL A 173 -8.99 37.73 45.61
C VAL A 173 -10.15 37.52 44.64
N ARG A 174 -10.62 36.27 44.54
CA ARG A 174 -11.76 35.91 43.70
C ARG A 174 -13.10 36.36 44.32
N LEU A 175 -13.21 36.35 45.64
CA LEU A 175 -14.43 36.71 46.37
C LEU A 175 -14.20 37.84 47.38
N TYR A 176 -14.96 38.92 47.27
CA TYR A 176 -15.02 39.99 48.25
C TYR A 176 -16.38 39.93 48.94
N LEU A 177 -16.43 39.67 50.25
CA LEU A 177 -17.66 39.64 51.04
C LEU A 177 -17.70 40.83 51.99
N LEU A 178 -18.52 41.82 51.70
CA LEU A 178 -18.47 43.13 52.34
C LEU A 178 -19.80 43.48 52.99
N ASN A 179 -19.75 44.32 54.03
CA ASN A 179 -20.96 44.82 54.69
C ASN A 179 -21.59 46.01 53.96
N GLU A 180 -20.77 46.73 53.19
CA GLU A 180 -21.14 47.95 52.47
C GLU A 180 -20.71 47.86 51.00
N ASN A 181 -21.40 48.63 50.17
CA ASN A 181 -21.16 48.63 48.73
C ASN A 181 -19.89 49.42 48.38
N ILE A 182 -18.77 48.72 48.40
CA ILE A 182 -17.47 49.18 47.93
C ILE A 182 -17.19 48.41 46.64
N GLN A 183 -17.19 49.09 45.50
CA GLN A 183 -17.00 48.45 44.21
C GLN A 183 -15.55 47.95 44.07
N LYS A 184 -15.30 46.70 44.45
CA LYS A 184 -14.00 46.02 44.38
C LYS A 184 -13.86 45.08 43.18
N SER A 185 -14.97 44.71 42.53
CA SER A 185 -14.96 43.82 41.38
C SER A 185 -15.96 44.20 40.28
N SER A 186 -15.83 43.56 39.12
CA SER A 186 -16.70 43.78 37.96
C SER A 186 -18.12 43.24 38.13
N TYR A 187 -18.34 42.32 39.08
CA TYR A 187 -19.63 41.69 39.32
C TYR A 187 -20.01 41.82 40.79
N THR A 188 -21.09 42.55 41.08
CA THR A 188 -21.55 42.83 42.45
C THR A 188 -22.95 42.24 42.68
N PHE A 189 -23.09 41.48 43.76
CA PHE A 189 -24.34 40.94 44.28
C PHE A 189 -24.63 41.64 45.61
N ASP A 190 -25.56 42.59 45.61
CA ASP A 190 -25.98 43.35 46.79
C ASP A 190 -27.30 42.80 47.32
N PHE A 191 -27.21 41.87 48.26
CA PHE A 191 -28.37 41.21 48.86
C PHE A 191 -29.13 42.13 49.82
N LYS A 192 -28.48 43.15 50.39
CA LYS A 192 -29.16 44.17 51.19
C LYS A 192 -30.12 45.00 50.36
N ARG A 193 -29.76 45.28 49.10
CA ARG A 193 -30.58 46.06 48.15
C ARG A 193 -31.34 45.21 47.13
N GLY A 194 -31.14 43.89 47.13
CA GLY A 194 -31.71 42.97 46.15
C GLY A 194 -31.22 43.18 44.72
N ILE A 195 -29.98 43.67 44.54
CA ILE A 195 -29.38 43.98 43.24
C ILE A 195 -28.36 42.90 42.89
N GLY A 196 -28.41 42.37 41.66
CA GLY A 196 -27.40 41.45 41.18
C GLY A 196 -27.49 41.25 39.66
N PRO A 197 -26.43 40.73 39.03
CA PRO A 197 -26.48 40.36 37.62
C PRO A 197 -27.50 39.24 37.42
N LYS A 198 -28.33 39.34 36.38
CA LYS A 198 -29.24 38.27 35.97
C LYS A 198 -28.68 37.60 34.73
N LEU A 199 -27.87 36.57 34.93
CA LEU A 199 -27.21 35.87 33.83
C LEU A 199 -28.13 34.77 33.28
N MET A 200 -28.20 34.67 31.95
CA MET A 200 -28.85 33.52 31.30
C MET A 200 -27.83 32.38 31.17
N ILE A 201 -27.79 31.50 32.17
CA ILE A 201 -26.81 30.41 32.23
C ILE A 201 -27.45 29.11 31.78
N ASN A 202 -26.82 28.47 30.79
CA ASN A 202 -27.27 27.20 30.23
C ASN A 202 -26.21 26.08 30.31
N THR A 203 -25.28 26.16 31.28
CA THR A 203 -24.19 25.19 31.42
C THR A 203 -24.60 24.02 32.35
N PRO A 204 -24.33 22.75 31.99
CA PRO A 204 -24.79 21.57 32.72
C PRO A 204 -24.43 21.57 34.22
N TYR A 205 -23.15 21.80 34.55
CA TYR A 205 -22.70 21.76 35.93
C TYR A 205 -23.34 22.86 36.79
N VAL A 206 -23.43 24.09 36.27
CA VAL A 206 -24.08 25.20 37.01
C VAL A 206 -25.57 24.93 37.22
N LYS A 207 -26.27 24.36 36.23
CA LYS A 207 -27.67 23.91 36.41
C LYS A 207 -27.76 22.83 37.48
N PHE A 208 -26.80 21.92 37.52
CA PHE A 208 -26.71 20.91 38.55
C PHE A 208 -26.44 21.51 39.93
N ILE A 209 -25.65 22.57 40.06
CA ILE A 209 -25.53 23.28 41.34
C ILE A 209 -26.86 23.97 41.71
N ASP A 210 -27.49 24.68 40.76
CA ASP A 210 -28.77 25.37 40.97
C ASP A 210 -29.93 24.42 41.36
N SER A 211 -29.91 23.19 40.86
CA SER A 211 -30.96 22.20 41.12
C SER A 211 -30.57 21.15 42.16
N GLY A 212 -29.33 20.69 42.16
CA GLY A 212 -28.79 19.56 42.92
C GLY A 212 -28.50 19.86 44.38
N VAL A 213 -28.09 21.09 44.71
CA VAL A 213 -28.03 21.58 46.11
C VAL A 213 -29.40 21.44 46.79
N TYR A 214 -30.48 21.57 46.02
CA TYR A 214 -31.85 21.61 46.51
C TYR A 214 -32.61 20.28 46.34
N ALA A 215 -32.25 19.43 45.37
CA ALA A 215 -33.05 18.27 44.98
C ALA A 215 -32.63 16.94 45.63
N SER A 216 -31.33 16.65 45.79
CA SER A 216 -30.88 15.37 46.39
C SER A 216 -29.43 15.40 46.87
N LYS A 217 -29.25 15.42 48.20
CA LYS A 217 -27.95 15.36 48.88
C LYS A 217 -27.12 14.14 48.49
N LYS A 218 -27.79 13.01 48.23
CA LYS A 218 -27.12 11.77 47.83
C LYS A 218 -26.45 11.92 46.46
N ILE A 219 -27.19 12.38 45.45
CA ILE A 219 -26.67 12.55 44.09
C ILE A 219 -25.52 13.56 44.08
N TYR A 220 -25.68 14.64 44.83
CA TYR A 220 -24.65 15.65 45.01
C TYR A 220 -23.33 15.09 45.51
N ARG A 221 -23.36 14.38 46.64
CA ARG A 221 -22.18 13.75 47.23
C ARG A 221 -21.58 12.67 46.31
N THR A 222 -22.41 11.91 45.60
CA THR A 222 -21.92 10.95 44.61
C THR A 222 -21.13 11.64 43.50
N TYR A 223 -21.60 12.77 42.98
CA TYR A 223 -20.84 13.53 41.97
C TYR A 223 -19.53 14.11 42.53
N MET A 224 -19.57 14.69 43.74
CA MET A 224 -18.35 15.25 44.34
C MET A 224 -17.29 14.16 44.57
N ASN A 225 -17.69 12.98 45.06
CA ASN A 225 -16.78 11.85 45.18
C ASN A 225 -16.28 11.35 43.80
N PHE A 226 -17.13 11.39 42.78
CA PHE A 226 -16.75 11.02 41.42
C PHE A 226 -15.66 11.93 40.85
N ILE A 227 -15.74 13.24 41.07
CA ILE A 227 -14.72 14.16 40.54
C ILE A 227 -13.43 14.15 41.36
N GLU A 228 -13.51 13.86 42.67
CA GLU A 228 -12.33 13.63 43.50
C GLU A 228 -11.49 12.44 43.01
N TYR A 229 -12.10 11.45 42.36
CA TYR A 229 -11.37 10.34 41.71
C TYR A 229 -10.34 10.85 40.69
N PHE A 230 -10.63 11.96 40.01
CA PHE A 230 -9.73 12.56 39.02
C PHE A 230 -8.71 13.53 39.61
N ASN A 231 -8.75 13.77 40.93
CA ASN A 231 -7.96 14.80 41.62
C ASN A 231 -8.02 16.15 40.90
N TYR A 232 -9.21 16.54 40.44
CA TYR A 232 -9.40 17.75 39.66
C TYR A 232 -9.34 18.99 40.56
N THR A 233 -8.44 19.93 40.26
CA THR A 233 -8.16 21.11 41.10
C THR A 233 -8.55 22.44 40.47
N LEU A 234 -8.83 22.47 39.17
CA LEU A 234 -9.07 23.72 38.44
C LEU A 234 -10.52 24.20 38.62
N LEU A 235 -10.70 25.52 38.54
CA LEU A 235 -12.02 26.17 38.60
C LEU A 235 -12.35 26.77 37.24
N ASP A 236 -12.77 25.92 36.31
CA ASP A 236 -13.02 26.27 34.92
C ASP A 236 -14.21 25.50 34.30
N GLU A 237 -14.42 25.71 33.00
CA GLU A 237 -15.54 25.12 32.28
C GLU A 237 -15.44 23.61 32.05
N GLU A 238 -14.28 22.96 32.25
CA GLU A 238 -14.15 21.51 32.10
C GLU A 238 -14.95 20.75 33.19
N LEU A 239 -15.36 21.43 34.28
CA LEU A 239 -16.35 20.90 35.22
C LEU A 239 -17.70 20.57 34.56
N ASN A 240 -18.03 21.20 33.42
CA ASN A 240 -19.19 20.78 32.63
C ASN A 240 -18.93 19.42 31.95
N ASN A 241 -17.71 19.18 31.47
CA ASN A 241 -17.34 17.93 30.82
C ASN A 241 -17.30 16.79 31.82
N SER A 242 -16.78 17.02 33.04
CA SER A 242 -16.81 16.04 34.13
C SER A 242 -18.24 15.71 34.56
N TYR A 243 -19.12 16.71 34.63
CA TYR A 243 -20.54 16.48 34.96
C TYR A 243 -21.27 15.74 33.85
N ASN A 244 -21.00 16.07 32.58
CA ASN A 244 -21.52 15.31 31.45
C ASN A 244 -21.01 13.86 31.48
N LEU A 245 -19.74 13.62 31.80
CA LEU A 245 -19.18 12.27 31.98
C LEU A 245 -19.89 11.52 33.11
N PHE A 246 -20.11 12.18 34.25
CA PHE A 246 -20.85 11.60 35.36
C PHE A 246 -22.26 11.18 34.93
N LEU A 247 -22.98 12.06 34.22
CA LEU A 247 -24.31 11.74 33.70
C LEU A 247 -24.25 10.61 32.66
N LEU A 248 -23.29 10.64 31.75
CA LEU A 248 -23.09 9.61 30.73
C LEU A 248 -22.90 8.22 31.35
N LEU A 249 -22.15 8.14 32.45
CA LEU A 249 -21.83 6.87 33.12
C LEU A 249 -22.89 6.40 34.11
N ASN A 250 -23.69 7.29 34.69
CA ASN A 250 -24.68 6.93 35.71
C ASN A 250 -26.12 6.96 35.18
N VAL A 251 -26.41 7.78 34.17
CA VAL A 251 -27.72 7.94 33.53
C VAL A 251 -27.55 8.22 32.01
N PRO A 252 -27.08 7.24 31.23
CA PRO A 252 -26.60 7.44 29.85
C PRO A 252 -27.59 8.16 28.93
N ASN A 253 -28.89 7.91 29.09
CA ASN A 253 -29.95 8.44 28.21
C ASN A 253 -30.19 9.97 28.36
N ILE A 254 -29.56 10.64 29.32
CA ILE A 254 -29.72 12.10 29.53
C ILE A 254 -28.84 12.91 28.57
N VAL A 255 -27.65 12.42 28.24
CA VAL A 255 -26.68 13.15 27.39
C VAL A 255 -26.76 12.59 25.98
N ASN A 256 -27.45 13.30 25.08
CA ASN A 256 -27.64 12.89 23.68
C ASN A 256 -26.95 13.81 22.67
N ASP A 257 -26.23 14.83 23.13
CA ASP A 257 -25.46 15.74 22.28
C ASP A 257 -24.06 15.17 22.01
N ASP A 258 -23.76 14.85 20.75
CA ASP A 258 -22.50 14.19 20.38
C ASP A 258 -21.26 15.02 20.75
N GLY A 259 -21.37 16.35 20.71
CA GLY A 259 -20.31 17.27 21.16
C GLY A 259 -20.03 17.14 22.66
N ALA A 260 -21.08 17.13 23.48
CA ALA A 260 -20.97 16.93 24.92
C ALA A 260 -20.42 15.55 25.30
N ILE A 261 -20.82 14.49 24.58
CA ILE A 261 -20.29 13.14 24.78
C ILE A 261 -18.79 13.11 24.46
N LYS A 262 -18.38 13.71 23.34
CA LYS A 262 -16.97 13.79 22.93
C LYS A 262 -16.11 14.50 23.97
N GLU A 263 -16.54 15.67 24.45
CA GLU A 263 -15.77 16.41 25.46
C GLU A 263 -15.76 15.72 26.84
N ALA A 264 -16.82 15.00 27.19
CA ALA A 264 -16.85 14.15 28.38
C ALA A 264 -15.85 12.98 28.31
N LEU A 265 -15.77 12.30 27.17
CA LEU A 265 -14.80 11.22 26.95
C LEU A 265 -13.36 11.76 26.91
N LYS A 266 -13.11 12.93 26.30
CA LYS A 266 -11.80 13.59 26.38
C LYS A 266 -11.40 13.93 27.82
N PHE A 267 -12.34 14.41 28.63
CA PHE A 267 -12.09 14.66 30.05
C PHE A 267 -11.64 13.37 30.77
N LEU A 268 -12.34 12.25 30.56
CA LEU A 268 -11.95 10.95 31.11
C LEU A 268 -10.51 10.62 30.73
N LEU A 269 -10.18 10.66 29.45
CA LEU A 269 -8.87 10.27 28.91
C LEU A 269 -7.74 11.17 29.42
N LYS A 270 -8.02 12.47 29.61
CA LYS A 270 -7.06 13.47 30.07
C LYS A 270 -6.70 13.31 31.55
N TYR A 271 -7.67 12.99 32.41
CA TYR A 271 -7.47 13.07 33.87
C TYR A 271 -7.47 11.72 34.59
N ILE A 272 -7.88 10.62 33.95
CA ILE A 272 -7.82 9.31 34.60
C ILE A 272 -6.37 8.90 34.86
N LYS A 273 -6.06 8.54 36.12
CA LYS A 273 -4.74 8.01 36.46
C LYS A 273 -4.58 6.60 35.89
N SER A 274 -3.38 6.27 35.42
CA SER A 274 -3.11 4.96 34.82
C SER A 274 -3.38 3.80 35.78
N GLU A 275 -3.08 3.99 37.07
CA GLU A 275 -3.29 3.02 38.16
C GLU A 275 -4.78 2.74 38.45
N GLU A 276 -5.64 3.71 38.15
CA GLU A 276 -7.07 3.69 38.46
C GLU A 276 -7.94 3.19 37.29
N ARG A 277 -7.39 3.21 36.08
CA ARG A 277 -8.06 2.82 34.84
C ARG A 277 -8.82 1.49 34.95
N GLN A 278 -8.17 0.43 35.45
CA GLN A 278 -8.80 -0.89 35.54
C GLN A 278 -10.02 -0.87 36.47
N ALA A 279 -9.87 -0.34 37.68
CA ALA A 279 -10.97 -0.25 38.63
C ALA A 279 -12.13 0.60 38.08
N PHE A 280 -11.82 1.69 37.38
CA PHE A 280 -12.83 2.53 36.72
C PHE A 280 -13.63 1.75 35.67
N ILE A 281 -12.95 1.03 34.76
CA ILE A 281 -13.61 0.23 33.74
C ILE A 281 -14.46 -0.86 34.39
N GLU A 282 -13.95 -1.57 35.39
CA GLU A 282 -14.71 -2.60 36.11
C GLU A 282 -16.02 -2.05 36.71
N ASN A 283 -15.99 -0.84 37.27
CA ASN A 283 -17.16 -0.19 37.87
C ASN A 283 -18.17 0.31 36.82
N TYR A 284 -17.69 0.79 35.67
CA TYR A 284 -18.53 1.47 34.67
C TYR A 284 -18.71 0.70 33.35
N ILE A 285 -18.28 -0.57 33.26
CA ILE A 285 -18.32 -1.35 32.03
C ILE A 285 -19.73 -1.44 31.41
N ASN A 286 -20.77 -1.52 32.23
CA ASN A 286 -22.17 -1.53 31.75
C ASN A 286 -22.52 -0.25 31.00
N SER A 287 -22.07 0.88 31.52
CA SER A 287 -22.36 2.19 30.95
C SER A 287 -21.49 2.44 29.73
N LEU A 288 -20.21 2.03 29.77
CA LEU A 288 -19.32 2.09 28.60
C LEU A 288 -19.84 1.22 27.43
N ASP A 289 -20.45 0.07 27.73
CA ASP A 289 -21.09 -0.80 26.73
C ASP A 289 -22.34 -0.19 26.09
N LEU A 290 -22.90 0.89 26.65
CA LEU A 290 -23.99 1.65 26.04
C LEU A 290 -23.49 2.80 25.16
N LEU A 291 -22.17 3.06 25.14
CA LEU A 291 -21.57 4.18 24.41
C LEU A 291 -20.89 3.77 23.11
N TRP A 292 -20.92 2.48 22.76
CA TRP A 292 -20.20 1.96 21.59
C TRP A 292 -20.61 2.65 20.27
N ASP A 293 -21.88 3.05 20.15
CA ASP A 293 -22.42 3.76 18.98
C ASP A 293 -22.16 5.27 19.01
N LYS A 294 -21.60 5.78 20.11
CA LYS A 294 -21.24 7.19 20.33
C LYS A 294 -19.74 7.47 20.24
N VAL A 295 -18.92 6.42 20.14
CA VAL A 295 -17.48 6.57 19.84
C VAL A 295 -17.34 6.90 18.36
N ASN A 296 -16.69 8.02 18.04
CA ASN A 296 -16.39 8.44 16.67
C ASN A 296 -14.89 8.33 16.36
N SER A 297 -14.52 8.54 15.09
CA SER A 297 -13.14 8.41 14.61
C SER A 297 -12.15 9.34 15.31
N ASP A 298 -12.56 10.53 15.76
CA ASP A 298 -11.65 11.52 16.37
C ASP A 298 -11.10 11.08 17.73
N ILE A 299 -11.82 10.23 18.46
CA ILE A 299 -11.45 9.79 19.81
C ILE A 299 -11.26 8.28 19.93
N ALA A 300 -11.54 7.52 18.84
CA ALA A 300 -11.55 6.06 18.84
C ALA A 300 -10.22 5.48 19.36
N GLU A 301 -9.09 5.96 18.85
CA GLU A 301 -7.78 5.44 19.23
C GLU A 301 -7.50 5.65 20.73
N GLU A 302 -7.65 6.87 21.23
CA GLU A 302 -7.42 7.18 22.65
C GLU A 302 -8.38 6.40 23.55
N PHE A 303 -9.64 6.26 23.13
CA PHE A 303 -10.64 5.47 23.85
C PHE A 303 -10.28 3.97 23.90
N TYR A 304 -9.84 3.38 22.80
CA TYR A 304 -9.43 1.97 22.79
C TYR A 304 -8.13 1.73 23.54
N LEU A 305 -7.17 2.65 23.49
CA LEU A 305 -5.98 2.62 24.34
C LEU A 305 -6.39 2.63 25.81
N PHE A 306 -7.32 3.51 26.21
CA PHE A 306 -7.87 3.51 27.55
C PHE A 306 -8.55 2.18 27.91
N MET A 307 -9.28 1.55 26.98
CA MET A 307 -9.99 0.31 27.26
C MET A 307 -9.07 -0.93 27.33
N PHE A 308 -7.97 -0.97 26.58
CA PHE A 308 -7.13 -2.18 26.49
C PHE A 308 -5.80 -2.10 27.24
N LYS A 309 -5.22 -0.90 27.38
CA LYS A 309 -3.87 -0.72 27.91
C LYS A 309 -3.83 -1.02 29.41
N ASP A 310 -2.88 -1.85 29.80
CA ASP A 310 -2.63 -2.27 31.19
C ASP A 310 -3.81 -3.02 31.85
N ILE A 311 -4.82 -3.46 31.08
CA ILE A 311 -5.96 -4.21 31.60
C ILE A 311 -5.66 -5.71 31.66
N GLU A 312 -5.78 -6.30 32.85
CA GLU A 312 -5.66 -7.74 33.06
C GLU A 312 -6.73 -8.53 32.30
N HIS A 313 -6.37 -9.72 31.82
CA HIS A 313 -7.30 -10.62 31.15
C HIS A 313 -8.19 -11.35 32.17
N LYS A 314 -9.17 -10.62 32.72
CA LYS A 314 -10.21 -11.13 33.62
C LYS A 314 -11.49 -11.39 32.81
N LYS A 315 -11.88 -12.66 32.74
CA LYS A 315 -13.09 -13.11 32.01
C LYS A 315 -14.32 -12.29 32.43
N GLY A 316 -15.18 -11.94 31.48
CA GLY A 316 -16.35 -11.10 31.69
C GLY A 316 -16.08 -9.61 31.45
N VAL A 317 -15.11 -8.99 32.14
CA VAL A 317 -14.78 -7.57 31.92
C VAL A 317 -14.07 -7.41 30.58
N TYR A 318 -12.99 -8.16 30.38
CA TYR A 318 -12.22 -8.12 29.14
C TYR A 318 -13.07 -8.53 27.93
N ASP A 319 -13.95 -9.52 28.09
CA ASP A 319 -14.83 -9.99 27.02
C ASP A 319 -15.77 -8.88 26.52
N ARG A 320 -16.27 -8.07 27.45
CA ARG A 320 -17.11 -6.91 27.12
C ARG A 320 -16.30 -5.80 26.47
N ILE A 321 -15.08 -5.54 26.93
CA ILE A 321 -14.17 -4.58 26.28
C ILE A 321 -13.97 -4.97 24.81
N VAL A 322 -13.67 -6.24 24.53
CA VAL A 322 -13.53 -6.77 23.17
C VAL A 322 -14.82 -6.60 22.36
N SER A 323 -15.98 -6.89 22.96
CA SER A 323 -17.26 -6.70 22.28
C SER A 323 -17.57 -5.23 21.97
N ILE A 324 -17.29 -4.32 22.91
CA ILE A 324 -17.43 -2.87 22.72
C ILE A 324 -16.53 -2.41 21.57
N PHE A 325 -15.28 -2.86 21.56
CA PHE A 325 -14.33 -2.53 20.49
C PHE A 325 -14.89 -2.93 19.12
N TYR A 326 -15.25 -4.20 18.90
CA TYR A 326 -15.73 -4.61 17.58
C TYR A 326 -17.05 -3.92 17.19
N ARG A 327 -18.01 -3.75 18.11
CA ARG A 327 -19.25 -3.02 17.81
C ARG A 327 -18.99 -1.56 17.42
N SER A 328 -18.22 -0.85 18.22
CA SER A 328 -17.86 0.55 17.94
C SER A 328 -17.02 0.69 16.69
N TYR A 329 -16.01 -0.17 16.50
CA TYR A 329 -15.13 -0.15 15.34
C TYR A 329 -15.90 -0.32 14.03
N PHE A 330 -16.81 -1.29 13.95
CA PHE A 330 -17.68 -1.46 12.77
C PHE A 330 -18.72 -0.35 12.61
N ASN A 331 -19.14 0.31 13.70
CA ASN A 331 -19.96 1.53 13.59
C ASN A 331 -19.15 2.70 13.02
N ILE A 332 -17.90 2.87 13.46
CA ILE A 332 -17.03 3.94 13.02
C ILE A 332 -16.62 3.73 11.57
N ILE A 333 -16.46 2.49 11.09
CA ILE A 333 -16.25 2.20 9.64
C ILE A 333 -17.33 2.83 8.76
N LYS A 334 -18.56 3.03 9.26
CA LYS A 334 -19.62 3.74 8.52
C LYS A 334 -19.27 5.22 8.28
N GLU A 335 -18.50 5.81 9.18
CA GLU A 335 -18.14 7.23 9.23
C GLU A 335 -16.69 7.50 8.78
N ILE A 336 -15.80 6.50 8.84
CA ILE A 336 -14.36 6.64 8.56
C ILE A 336 -14.13 7.12 7.11
N VAL A 337 -13.44 8.25 7.00
CA VAL A 337 -12.89 8.79 5.75
C VAL A 337 -11.53 8.15 5.46
N GLY A 338 -11.51 6.85 5.15
CA GLY A 338 -10.27 6.17 4.70
C GLY A 338 -10.10 4.72 5.17
N PHE A 339 -9.98 3.81 4.21
CA PHE A 339 -9.79 2.38 4.45
C PHE A 339 -8.49 2.06 5.22
N ASP A 340 -7.40 2.74 4.88
CA ASP A 340 -6.08 2.50 5.46
C ASP A 340 -6.05 2.83 6.96
N SER A 341 -6.71 3.93 7.36
CA SER A 341 -6.84 4.32 8.78
C SER A 341 -7.54 3.26 9.62
N ALA A 342 -8.52 2.56 9.05
CA ALA A 342 -9.20 1.46 9.74
C ALA A 342 -8.23 0.29 9.97
N VAL A 343 -7.54 -0.14 8.90
CA VAL A 343 -6.51 -1.20 8.96
C VAL A 343 -5.43 -0.88 10.00
N GLU A 344 -4.89 0.34 9.98
CA GLU A 344 -3.86 0.78 10.93
C GLU A 344 -4.35 0.78 12.38
N LEU A 345 -5.57 1.26 12.63
CA LEU A 345 -6.17 1.27 13.96
C LEU A 345 -6.35 -0.16 14.49
N PHE A 346 -6.86 -1.08 13.65
CA PHE A 346 -6.98 -2.48 14.03
C PHE A 346 -5.61 -3.12 14.32
N ASP A 347 -4.60 -2.88 13.49
CA ASP A 347 -3.25 -3.41 13.70
C ASP A 347 -2.64 -2.96 15.02
N ARG A 348 -2.80 -1.68 15.39
CA ARG A 348 -2.37 -1.17 16.70
C ARG A 348 -3.09 -1.88 17.84
N MET A 349 -4.40 -2.11 17.71
CA MET A 349 -5.17 -2.81 18.74
C MET A 349 -4.82 -4.30 18.81
N LEU A 350 -4.51 -4.95 17.69
CA LEU A 350 -4.05 -6.33 17.65
C LEU A 350 -2.70 -6.49 18.35
N GLU A 351 -1.75 -5.58 18.10
CA GLU A 351 -0.43 -5.58 18.76
C GLU A 351 -0.54 -5.32 20.26
N LEU A 352 -1.36 -4.34 20.67
CA LEU A 352 -1.62 -4.05 22.08
C LEU A 352 -2.18 -5.27 22.84
N ASN A 353 -2.91 -6.14 22.14
CA ASN A 353 -3.57 -7.31 22.70
C ASN A 353 -2.90 -8.63 22.28
N LYS A 354 -1.65 -8.62 21.80
CA LYS A 354 -0.97 -9.81 21.28
C LYS A 354 -0.89 -10.98 22.25
N GLU A 355 -0.71 -10.69 23.54
CA GLU A 355 -0.62 -11.66 24.65
C GLU A 355 -2.00 -12.06 25.19
N LYS A 356 -3.10 -11.47 24.70
CA LYS A 356 -4.46 -11.65 25.21
C LYS A 356 -5.30 -12.46 24.23
N PRO A 357 -5.38 -13.80 24.39
CA PRO A 357 -5.92 -14.69 23.37
C PRO A 357 -7.40 -14.41 23.04
N TYR A 358 -8.20 -13.93 24.00
CA TYR A 358 -9.63 -13.70 23.78
C TYR A 358 -9.91 -12.65 22.70
N PHE A 359 -9.05 -11.65 22.54
CA PHE A 359 -9.18 -10.62 21.49
C PHE A 359 -9.23 -11.23 20.09
N LYS A 360 -8.42 -12.27 19.88
CA LYS A 360 -8.32 -13.00 18.62
C LYS A 360 -9.40 -14.06 18.51
N THR A 361 -9.63 -14.85 19.56
CA THR A 361 -10.62 -15.94 19.53
C THR A 361 -12.06 -15.46 19.40
N TYR A 362 -12.37 -14.22 19.81
CA TYR A 362 -13.69 -13.63 19.60
C TYR A 362 -14.06 -13.56 18.10
N VAL A 363 -13.09 -13.20 17.25
CA VAL A 363 -13.26 -13.13 15.79
C VAL A 363 -13.35 -14.51 15.16
N LEU A 364 -12.67 -15.48 15.76
CA LEU A 364 -12.53 -16.84 15.25
C LEU A 364 -13.69 -17.75 15.72
N ASP A 365 -14.88 -17.17 15.82
CA ASP A 365 -16.13 -17.84 16.14
C ASP A 365 -17.23 -17.39 15.18
N LYS A 366 -18.21 -18.26 14.95
CA LYS A 366 -19.35 -17.97 14.05
C LYS A 366 -20.17 -16.74 14.45
N THR A 367 -20.15 -16.36 15.72
CA THR A 367 -20.85 -15.17 16.22
C THR A 367 -20.30 -13.89 15.63
N PHE A 368 -18.99 -13.82 15.37
CA PHE A 368 -18.37 -12.67 14.71
C PHE A 368 -18.90 -12.51 13.28
N PHE A 369 -18.90 -13.59 12.49
CA PHE A 369 -19.38 -13.52 11.11
C PHE A 369 -20.88 -13.20 11.03
N LYS A 370 -21.70 -13.70 11.96
CA LYS A 370 -23.11 -13.28 12.07
C LYS A 370 -23.26 -11.81 12.45
N PHE A 371 -22.41 -11.32 13.34
CA PHE A 371 -22.39 -9.90 13.70
C PHE A 371 -22.03 -9.02 12.50
N VAL A 372 -21.07 -9.42 11.66
CA VAL A 372 -20.72 -8.70 10.43
C VAL A 372 -21.89 -8.68 9.44
N GLU A 373 -22.73 -9.72 9.42
CA GLU A 373 -23.95 -9.75 8.59
C GLU A 373 -24.97 -8.65 8.96
N ASP A 374 -24.93 -8.12 10.19
CA ASP A 374 -25.79 -6.99 10.58
C ASP A 374 -25.33 -5.65 9.96
N PHE A 375 -24.18 -5.64 9.28
CA PHE A 375 -23.58 -4.48 8.60
C PHE A 375 -23.51 -4.65 7.07
N VAL A 376 -24.33 -5.57 6.51
CA VAL A 376 -24.32 -6.01 5.10
C VAL A 376 -24.44 -4.89 4.05
N ASP A 377 -24.96 -3.72 4.41
CA ASP A 377 -25.11 -2.59 3.48
C ASP A 377 -23.78 -1.88 3.12
N LEU A 378 -22.64 -2.36 3.63
CA LEU A 378 -21.32 -1.74 3.43
C LEU A 378 -20.29 -2.76 2.94
N ASP A 379 -19.94 -2.70 1.66
CA ASP A 379 -18.88 -3.52 1.05
C ASP A 379 -17.56 -3.42 1.86
N VAL A 380 -17.27 -2.23 2.39
CA VAL A 380 -16.11 -1.94 3.25
C VAL A 380 -16.09 -2.81 4.53
N ALA A 381 -17.25 -3.09 5.12
CA ALA A 381 -17.33 -3.89 6.34
C ALA A 381 -16.92 -5.35 6.07
N ASN A 382 -17.32 -5.92 4.93
CA ASN A 382 -16.92 -7.28 4.56
C ASN A 382 -15.42 -7.37 4.28
N GLU A 383 -14.85 -6.37 3.60
CA GLU A 383 -13.39 -6.31 3.36
C GLU A 383 -12.60 -6.25 4.67
N ILE A 384 -12.97 -5.34 5.57
CA ILE A 384 -12.29 -5.20 6.86
C ILE A 384 -12.53 -6.44 7.74
N ALA A 385 -13.71 -7.05 7.72
CA ALA A 385 -13.99 -8.28 8.44
C ALA A 385 -13.11 -9.44 7.94
N LEU A 386 -12.91 -9.56 6.63
CA LEU A 386 -12.01 -10.56 6.04
C LEU A 386 -10.57 -10.34 6.52
N TYR A 387 -10.09 -9.09 6.49
CA TYR A 387 -8.77 -8.73 6.99
C TYR A 387 -8.57 -9.05 8.48
N ILE A 388 -9.55 -8.69 9.31
CA ILE A 388 -9.56 -8.98 10.74
C ILE A 388 -9.51 -10.48 10.99
N ALA A 389 -10.34 -11.26 10.29
CA ALA A 389 -10.39 -12.72 10.42
C ALA A 389 -9.05 -13.37 10.07
N VAL A 390 -8.44 -12.98 8.94
CA VAL A 390 -7.12 -13.49 8.52
C VAL A 390 -6.03 -13.07 9.50
N SER A 391 -5.99 -11.80 9.91
CA SER A 391 -4.99 -11.28 10.84
C SER A 391 -5.06 -11.95 12.22
N CYS A 392 -6.28 -12.17 12.74
CA CYS A 392 -6.50 -12.91 13.98
C CYS A 392 -6.11 -14.38 13.85
N ALA A 393 -6.38 -15.03 12.71
CA ALA A 393 -6.00 -16.42 12.47
C ALA A 393 -4.47 -16.61 12.45
N VAL A 394 -3.77 -15.81 11.64
CA VAL A 394 -2.30 -15.85 11.53
C VAL A 394 -1.65 -15.55 12.89
N SER A 395 -2.09 -14.49 13.57
CA SER A 395 -1.54 -14.12 14.88
C SER A 395 -1.89 -15.10 16.03
N SER A 396 -2.82 -16.03 15.79
CA SER A 396 -3.17 -17.12 16.71
C SER A 396 -2.53 -18.45 16.33
N GLY A 397 -1.83 -18.53 15.18
CA GLY A 397 -1.25 -19.77 14.66
C GLY A 397 -2.29 -20.77 14.15
N LEU A 398 -3.48 -20.30 13.75
CA LEU A 398 -4.48 -21.15 13.09
C LEU A 398 -4.11 -21.38 11.64
N SER A 399 -4.19 -22.62 11.18
CA SER A 399 -4.04 -22.94 9.76
C SER A 399 -5.21 -22.39 8.95
N TYR A 400 -4.98 -22.12 7.66
CA TYR A 400 -6.02 -21.64 6.76
C TYR A 400 -7.22 -22.60 6.67
N ILE A 401 -6.98 -23.91 6.70
CA ILE A 401 -8.05 -24.93 6.68
C ILE A 401 -8.94 -24.80 7.92
N GLN A 402 -8.37 -24.53 9.10
CA GLN A 402 -9.15 -24.31 10.31
C GLN A 402 -10.01 -23.05 10.21
N LEU A 403 -9.45 -21.94 9.69
CA LEU A 403 -10.21 -20.70 9.44
C LEU A 403 -11.37 -20.93 8.45
N LYS A 404 -11.10 -21.62 7.34
CA LYS A 404 -12.08 -21.94 6.30
C LYS A 404 -13.28 -22.73 6.81
N ASN A 405 -13.05 -23.58 7.83
CA ASN A 405 -14.09 -24.40 8.43
C ASN A 405 -14.96 -23.65 9.45
N ILE A 406 -14.65 -22.38 9.77
CA ILE A 406 -15.50 -21.57 10.65
C ILE A 406 -16.76 -21.13 9.88
N GLU A 407 -17.92 -21.43 10.47
CA GLU A 407 -19.24 -21.06 9.92
C GLU A 407 -19.30 -19.54 9.67
N GLY A 408 -19.59 -19.14 8.42
CA GLY A 408 -19.67 -17.73 8.00
C GLY A 408 -18.42 -17.17 7.32
N PHE A 409 -17.24 -17.78 7.51
CA PHE A 409 -16.00 -17.28 6.91
C PHE A 409 -16.04 -17.31 5.38
N ASN A 410 -16.47 -18.42 4.75
CA ASN A 410 -16.49 -18.53 3.29
C ASN A 410 -17.35 -17.45 2.62
N LYS A 411 -18.47 -17.07 3.25
CA LYS A 411 -19.33 -15.97 2.78
C LYS A 411 -18.60 -14.63 2.88
N THR A 412 -17.94 -14.37 4.01
CA THR A 412 -17.12 -13.17 4.22
C THR A 412 -15.94 -13.11 3.25
N LEU A 413 -15.32 -14.23 2.94
CA LEU A 413 -14.26 -14.34 1.93
C LEU A 413 -14.78 -13.95 0.55
N THR A 414 -15.93 -14.48 0.11
CA THR A 414 -16.48 -14.17 -1.22
C THR A 414 -16.97 -12.73 -1.35
N GLN A 415 -17.54 -12.16 -0.27
CA GLN A 415 -18.09 -10.80 -0.28
C GLN A 415 -17.06 -9.72 0.04
N GLY A 416 -16.02 -10.06 0.80
CA GLY A 416 -15.01 -9.12 1.29
C GLY A 416 -13.70 -9.14 0.50
N ILE A 417 -13.53 -10.03 -0.47
CA ILE A 417 -12.29 -10.04 -1.25
C ILE A 417 -12.33 -8.97 -2.34
N SER A 418 -11.31 -8.11 -2.39
CA SER A 418 -11.17 -7.05 -3.39
C SER A 418 -9.71 -6.67 -3.63
N ASP A 419 -9.45 -5.96 -4.73
CA ASP A 419 -8.12 -5.43 -5.07
C ASP A 419 -7.56 -4.49 -3.98
N ARG A 420 -8.44 -3.85 -3.21
CA ARG A 420 -8.05 -2.93 -2.13
C ARG A 420 -7.49 -3.69 -0.93
N ILE A 421 -8.19 -4.73 -0.47
CA ILE A 421 -7.80 -5.45 0.74
C ILE A 421 -6.74 -6.53 0.51
N ILE A 422 -6.66 -7.09 -0.71
CA ILE A 422 -5.77 -8.21 -1.00
C ILE A 422 -4.31 -7.90 -0.64
N LYS A 423 -3.83 -6.67 -0.87
CA LYS A 423 -2.47 -6.27 -0.53
C LYS A 423 -2.19 -6.46 0.96
N TYR A 424 -3.08 -5.95 1.82
CA TYR A 424 -2.94 -6.06 3.27
C TYR A 424 -2.98 -7.51 3.76
N ILE A 425 -3.85 -8.34 3.18
CA ILE A 425 -3.92 -9.75 3.52
C ILE A 425 -2.66 -10.50 3.10
N LEU A 426 -2.17 -10.27 1.88
CA LEU A 426 -0.96 -10.91 1.36
C LEU A 426 0.29 -10.56 2.19
N ASP A 427 0.37 -9.32 2.69
CA ASP A 427 1.45 -8.89 3.59
C ASP A 427 1.36 -9.58 4.96
N LYS A 428 0.14 -9.81 5.48
CA LYS A 428 -0.05 -10.52 6.76
C LYS A 428 0.28 -12.00 6.70
N ILE A 429 -0.02 -12.68 5.59
CA ILE A 429 0.16 -14.13 5.47
C ILE A 429 1.56 -14.53 4.98
N GLU A 430 2.42 -13.57 4.60
CA GLU A 430 3.74 -13.83 4.01
C GLU A 430 4.66 -14.71 4.88
N GLY A 431 4.52 -14.62 6.21
CA GLY A 431 5.31 -15.41 7.16
C GLY A 431 4.89 -16.88 7.31
N ASP A 432 3.71 -17.27 6.81
CA ASP A 432 3.18 -18.64 6.90
C ASP A 432 2.83 -19.13 5.49
N ILE A 433 3.78 -19.87 4.89
CA ILE A 433 3.66 -20.42 3.54
C ILE A 433 2.42 -21.30 3.43
N ASP A 434 2.14 -22.11 4.46
CA ASP A 434 1.05 -23.07 4.36
C ASP A 434 -0.31 -22.38 4.34
N PHE A 435 -0.45 -21.35 5.17
CA PHE A 435 -1.60 -20.45 5.17
C PHE A 435 -1.71 -19.68 3.86
N ALA A 436 -0.63 -19.08 3.39
CA ALA A 436 -0.59 -18.27 2.18
C ALA A 436 -1.04 -19.04 0.93
N ILE A 437 -0.49 -20.23 0.71
CA ILE A 437 -0.88 -21.08 -0.44
C ILE A 437 -2.35 -21.50 -0.33
N GLY A 438 -2.84 -21.80 0.88
CA GLY A 438 -4.23 -22.18 1.09
C GLY A 438 -5.19 -21.04 0.73
N PHE A 439 -4.89 -19.84 1.21
CA PHE A 439 -5.64 -18.63 0.92
C PHE A 439 -5.61 -18.29 -0.58
N ILE A 440 -4.44 -18.34 -1.22
CA ILE A 440 -4.27 -18.04 -2.65
C ILE A 440 -5.10 -18.99 -3.52
N ILE A 441 -5.11 -20.29 -3.21
CA ILE A 441 -5.90 -21.29 -3.96
C ILE A 441 -7.40 -20.97 -3.94
N ASP A 442 -7.93 -20.56 -2.79
CA ASP A 442 -9.36 -20.29 -2.61
C ASP A 442 -9.78 -18.94 -3.21
N VAL A 443 -8.90 -17.95 -3.20
CA VAL A 443 -9.18 -16.64 -3.79
C VAL A 443 -8.98 -16.63 -5.30
N GLU A 444 -8.16 -17.53 -5.84
CA GLU A 444 -7.99 -17.63 -7.28
C GLU A 444 -9.30 -18.06 -7.96
N GLY A 445 -9.79 -17.19 -8.85
CA GLY A 445 -11.09 -17.28 -9.51
C GLY A 445 -12.16 -16.36 -8.90
N LEU A 446 -11.95 -15.85 -7.68
CA LEU A 446 -12.77 -14.79 -7.08
C LEU A 446 -12.24 -13.39 -7.42
N LEU A 447 -10.91 -13.27 -7.55
CA LEU A 447 -10.23 -12.02 -7.90
C LEU A 447 -9.13 -12.32 -8.93
N GLU A 448 -9.25 -11.80 -10.16
CA GLU A 448 -8.18 -11.87 -11.18
C GLU A 448 -7.10 -10.82 -10.92
N ALA A 449 -6.50 -10.82 -9.73
CA ALA A 449 -5.46 -9.87 -9.36
C ALA A 449 -4.07 -10.40 -9.75
N SER A 450 -3.36 -9.64 -10.60
CA SER A 450 -1.93 -9.87 -10.89
C SER A 450 -1.07 -9.91 -9.61
N LEU A 451 -1.48 -9.18 -8.57
CA LEU A 451 -0.90 -9.21 -7.22
C LEU A 451 -0.84 -10.63 -6.62
N ILE A 452 -1.90 -11.43 -6.76
CA ILE A 452 -1.95 -12.80 -6.21
C ILE A 452 -0.92 -13.69 -6.90
N ARG A 453 -0.88 -13.63 -8.25
CA ARG A 453 0.07 -14.41 -9.05
C ARG A 453 1.52 -14.00 -8.75
N ASN A 454 1.77 -12.69 -8.61
CA ASN A 454 3.09 -12.17 -8.26
C ASN A 454 3.51 -12.63 -6.86
N LYS A 455 2.65 -12.52 -5.85
CA LYS A 455 2.96 -12.95 -4.49
C LYS A 455 3.21 -14.46 -4.40
N LEU A 456 2.43 -15.27 -5.12
CA LEU A 456 2.65 -16.70 -5.24
C LEU A 456 4.05 -17.02 -5.81
N TYR A 457 4.46 -16.30 -6.85
CA TYR A 457 5.80 -16.45 -7.42
C TYR A 457 6.91 -15.96 -6.47
N GLU A 458 6.71 -14.85 -5.74
CA GLU A 458 7.67 -14.38 -4.73
C GLU A 458 7.89 -15.41 -3.61
N ILE A 459 6.81 -16.04 -3.12
CA ILE A 459 6.89 -17.14 -2.16
C ILE A 459 7.68 -18.28 -2.81
N TYR A 460 7.30 -18.75 -3.99
CA TYR A 460 8.00 -19.84 -4.69
C TYR A 460 9.50 -19.58 -4.89
N LYS A 461 9.88 -18.35 -5.28
CA LYS A 461 11.26 -17.98 -5.62
C LYS A 461 12.22 -18.10 -4.43
N ARG A 462 11.76 -17.80 -3.21
CA ARG A 462 12.57 -17.80 -1.98
C ARG A 462 12.82 -19.20 -1.41
N GLU A 463 12.08 -20.19 -1.88
CA GLU A 463 12.03 -21.51 -1.27
C GLU A 463 13.00 -22.54 -1.87
N LYS A 464 13.31 -23.56 -1.06
CA LYS A 464 14.11 -24.72 -1.48
C LYS A 464 13.28 -25.69 -2.34
N SER A 465 13.95 -26.55 -3.11
CA SER A 465 13.31 -27.48 -4.06
C SER A 465 12.22 -28.38 -3.46
N GLU A 466 12.36 -28.82 -2.21
CA GLU A 466 11.34 -29.65 -1.52
C GLU A 466 10.04 -28.87 -1.26
N VAL A 467 10.15 -27.63 -0.77
CA VAL A 467 9.00 -26.75 -0.52
C VAL A 467 8.37 -26.31 -1.85
N LYS A 468 9.19 -26.00 -2.87
CA LYS A 468 8.72 -25.74 -4.24
C LYS A 468 7.85 -26.88 -4.78
N ARG A 469 8.29 -28.13 -4.60
CA ARG A 469 7.47 -29.31 -4.95
C ARG A 469 6.19 -29.38 -4.12
N GLY A 470 6.26 -29.08 -2.82
CA GLY A 470 5.07 -28.98 -1.96
C GLY A 470 4.03 -27.98 -2.48
N ILE A 471 4.48 -26.80 -2.92
CA ILE A 471 3.61 -25.78 -3.54
C ILE A 471 2.94 -26.34 -4.80
N TYR A 472 3.72 -26.89 -5.73
CA TYR A 472 3.18 -27.48 -6.97
C TYR A 472 2.19 -28.61 -6.69
N LYS A 473 2.52 -29.51 -5.75
CA LYS A 473 1.64 -30.60 -5.34
C LYS A 473 0.27 -30.07 -4.90
N ARG A 474 0.25 -29.07 -4.01
CA ARG A 474 -0.99 -28.47 -3.50
C ARG A 474 -1.80 -27.77 -4.60
N LEU A 475 -1.14 -27.04 -5.49
CA LEU A 475 -1.79 -26.38 -6.63
C LEU A 475 -2.42 -27.41 -7.58
N ILE A 476 -1.71 -28.50 -7.88
CA ILE A 476 -2.20 -29.57 -8.75
C ILE A 476 -3.36 -30.33 -8.10
N GLU A 477 -3.25 -30.68 -6.81
CA GLU A 477 -4.32 -31.35 -6.05
C GLU A 477 -5.59 -30.51 -5.94
N ALA A 478 -5.46 -29.18 -5.94
CA ALA A 478 -6.58 -28.24 -5.96
C ALA A 478 -7.09 -27.89 -7.38
N ASP A 479 -6.60 -28.57 -8.41
CA ASP A 479 -6.87 -28.32 -9.85
C ASP A 479 -6.56 -26.88 -10.31
N LYS A 480 -5.60 -26.22 -9.66
CA LYS A 480 -5.11 -24.87 -10.00
C LYS A 480 -3.84 -24.91 -10.85
N LYS A 481 -3.83 -25.76 -11.88
CA LYS A 481 -2.64 -26.01 -12.73
C LYS A 481 -2.20 -24.78 -13.53
N GLU A 482 -3.11 -23.86 -13.84
CA GLU A 482 -2.78 -22.61 -14.54
C GLU A 482 -1.92 -21.69 -13.64
N LEU A 483 -2.16 -21.64 -12.32
CA LEU A 483 -1.25 -20.95 -11.39
C LEU A 483 0.15 -21.57 -11.38
N SER A 484 0.23 -22.90 -11.41
CA SER A 484 1.51 -23.61 -11.53
C SER A 484 2.24 -23.25 -12.82
N PHE A 485 1.52 -23.03 -13.92
CA PHE A 485 2.09 -22.58 -15.18
C PHE A 485 2.55 -21.11 -15.13
N GLU A 486 1.80 -20.23 -14.48
CA GLU A 486 2.18 -18.82 -14.30
C GLU A 486 3.45 -18.65 -13.45
N ILE A 487 3.65 -19.48 -12.42
CA ILE A 487 4.91 -19.52 -11.66
C ILE A 487 6.10 -19.80 -12.58
N PHE A 488 5.95 -20.79 -13.48
CA PHE A 488 7.00 -21.12 -14.46
C PHE A 488 7.27 -19.98 -15.41
N LYS A 489 6.22 -19.37 -15.96
CA LYS A 489 6.33 -18.25 -16.91
C LYS A 489 7.05 -17.05 -16.28
N ARG A 490 6.67 -16.65 -15.07
CA ARG A 490 7.37 -15.61 -14.31
C ARG A 490 8.83 -15.96 -14.05
N GLY A 491 9.11 -17.23 -13.75
CA GLY A 491 10.47 -17.70 -13.58
C GLY A 491 11.34 -17.58 -14.83
N LEU A 492 10.77 -17.83 -16.02
CA LEU A 492 11.46 -17.58 -17.28
C LEU A 492 11.71 -16.09 -17.51
N GLU A 493 10.71 -15.23 -17.29
CA GLU A 493 10.80 -13.79 -17.50
C GLU A 493 11.88 -13.12 -16.62
N GLU A 494 12.06 -13.60 -15.40
CA GLU A 494 13.03 -13.05 -14.45
C GLU A 494 14.41 -13.72 -14.48
N SER A 495 14.58 -14.85 -15.18
CA SER A 495 15.85 -15.57 -15.20
C SER A 495 16.88 -14.90 -16.11
N GLU A 496 18.08 -14.65 -15.59
CA GLU A 496 19.24 -14.25 -16.41
C GLU A 496 19.68 -15.37 -17.35
N ASP A 497 19.55 -16.62 -16.91
CA ASP A 497 19.87 -17.82 -17.68
C ASP A 497 18.61 -18.68 -17.84
N VAL A 498 17.93 -18.47 -18.97
CA VAL A 498 16.66 -19.13 -19.31
C VAL A 498 16.85 -20.64 -19.47
N VAL A 499 17.97 -21.08 -20.05
CA VAL A 499 18.27 -22.50 -20.29
C VAL A 499 18.46 -23.21 -18.96
N LYS A 500 19.29 -22.64 -18.08
CA LYS A 500 19.53 -23.22 -16.75
C LYS A 500 18.26 -23.29 -15.91
N TYR A 501 17.43 -22.24 -15.91
CA TYR A 501 16.17 -22.25 -15.19
C TYR A 501 15.22 -23.34 -15.68
N PHE A 502 15.08 -23.50 -17.01
CA PHE A 502 14.24 -24.54 -17.59
C PHE A 502 14.71 -25.95 -17.20
N GLU A 503 16.02 -26.20 -17.19
CA GLU A 503 16.59 -27.48 -16.77
C GLU A 503 16.36 -27.79 -15.29
N GLU A 504 16.51 -26.77 -14.43
CA GLU A 504 16.20 -26.89 -13.01
C GLU A 504 14.71 -27.17 -12.80
N TYR A 505 13.83 -26.41 -13.47
CA TYR A 505 12.39 -26.59 -13.44
C TYR A 505 11.98 -27.98 -13.91
N ARG A 506 12.59 -28.48 -14.99
CA ARG A 506 12.35 -29.82 -15.51
C ARG A 506 12.65 -30.88 -14.47
N ARG A 507 13.86 -30.86 -13.91
CA ARG A 507 14.32 -31.81 -12.90
C ARG A 507 13.51 -31.75 -11.60
N GLU A 508 13.12 -30.54 -11.20
CA GLU A 508 12.46 -30.33 -9.91
C GLU A 508 10.96 -30.57 -9.96
N ILE A 509 10.31 -30.21 -11.07
CA ILE A 509 8.84 -30.18 -11.20
C ILE A 509 8.37 -31.16 -12.27
N LEU A 510 8.83 -31.04 -13.52
CA LEU A 510 8.25 -31.82 -14.63
C LEU A 510 8.45 -33.32 -14.46
N ASP A 511 9.65 -33.74 -14.03
CA ASP A 511 9.97 -35.15 -13.81
C ASP A 511 9.22 -35.74 -12.61
N TYR A 512 8.79 -34.89 -11.67
CA TYR A 512 8.11 -35.30 -10.45
C TYR A 512 6.57 -35.34 -10.61
N PHE A 513 5.99 -34.41 -11.36
CA PHE A 513 4.55 -34.26 -11.54
C PHE A 513 4.10 -34.65 -12.95
N MET A 514 4.16 -35.95 -13.26
CA MET A 514 3.92 -36.49 -14.61
C MET A 514 2.55 -36.13 -15.20
N GLU A 515 1.49 -36.02 -14.39
CA GLU A 515 0.17 -35.61 -14.88
C GLU A 515 0.14 -34.14 -15.33
N TYR A 516 0.72 -33.24 -14.54
CA TYR A 516 0.89 -31.84 -14.91
C TYR A 516 1.75 -31.70 -16.16
N SER A 517 2.86 -32.45 -16.25
CA SER A 517 3.72 -32.48 -17.42
C SER A 517 2.97 -32.93 -18.68
N LYS A 518 2.18 -34.00 -18.62
CA LYS A 518 1.40 -34.46 -19.80
C LYS A 518 0.46 -33.39 -20.35
N GLU A 519 -0.13 -32.59 -19.47
CA GLU A 519 -1.11 -31.56 -19.84
C GLU A 519 -0.43 -30.25 -20.29
N TYR A 520 0.58 -29.77 -19.55
CA TYR A 520 1.15 -28.43 -19.73
C TYR A 520 2.48 -28.39 -20.50
N LEU A 521 3.16 -29.51 -20.75
CA LEU A 521 4.47 -29.52 -21.40
C LEU A 521 4.49 -28.79 -22.75
N GLY A 522 3.40 -28.88 -23.53
CA GLY A 522 3.21 -28.10 -24.76
C GLY A 522 3.33 -26.59 -24.54
N LYS A 523 2.54 -26.06 -23.61
CA LYS A 523 2.55 -24.63 -23.25
C LYS A 523 3.93 -24.21 -22.72
N ILE A 524 4.53 -25.05 -21.87
CA ILE A 524 5.82 -24.80 -21.23
C ILE A 524 6.94 -24.70 -22.26
N ILE A 525 7.03 -25.64 -23.20
CA ILE A 525 8.04 -25.63 -24.27
C ILE A 525 7.86 -24.41 -25.18
N ASN A 526 6.62 -24.03 -25.48
CA ASN A 526 6.33 -22.85 -26.28
C ASN A 526 6.80 -21.56 -25.62
N GLU A 527 6.51 -21.37 -24.32
CA GLU A 527 7.00 -20.19 -23.58
C GLU A 527 8.52 -20.22 -23.38
N TYR A 528 9.12 -21.40 -23.19
CA TYR A 528 10.57 -21.56 -23.15
C TYR A 528 11.23 -21.05 -24.44
N PHE A 529 10.78 -21.53 -25.61
CA PHE A 529 11.34 -21.08 -26.89
C PHE A 529 11.10 -19.59 -27.19
N LYS A 530 9.98 -19.01 -26.74
CA LYS A 530 9.74 -17.56 -26.87
C LYS A 530 10.78 -16.75 -26.10
N SER A 531 11.19 -17.25 -24.93
CA SER A 531 12.13 -16.58 -24.02
C SER A 531 13.60 -16.78 -24.41
N LEU A 532 13.92 -17.78 -25.24
CA LEU A 532 15.27 -18.01 -25.74
C LEU A 532 15.69 -17.02 -26.84
N ASN A 533 16.98 -16.68 -26.84
CA ASN A 533 17.61 -15.96 -27.96
C ASN A 533 17.75 -16.86 -29.19
N ARG A 534 18.02 -16.27 -30.37
CA ARG A 534 18.05 -17.01 -31.65
C ARG A 534 19.15 -18.09 -31.71
N GLN A 535 20.28 -17.89 -31.04
CA GLN A 535 21.41 -18.82 -31.07
C GLN A 535 21.11 -20.08 -30.25
N ASP A 536 20.52 -19.92 -29.07
CA ASP A 536 20.21 -21.02 -28.16
C ASP A 536 19.02 -21.84 -28.64
N ARG A 537 18.03 -21.22 -29.31
CA ARG A 537 16.85 -21.92 -29.85
C ARG A 537 17.20 -23.15 -30.67
N PHE A 538 18.23 -23.07 -31.52
CA PHE A 538 18.61 -24.20 -32.36
C PHE A 538 19.25 -25.34 -31.56
N GLN A 539 20.16 -25.02 -30.63
CA GLN A 539 20.83 -26.03 -29.80
C GLN A 539 19.84 -26.70 -28.84
N GLU A 540 18.98 -25.92 -28.21
CA GLU A 540 17.93 -26.42 -27.33
C GLU A 540 16.89 -27.22 -28.11
N ALA A 541 16.53 -26.80 -29.33
CA ALA A 541 15.68 -27.61 -30.20
C ALA A 541 16.32 -28.96 -30.52
N LYS A 542 17.61 -29.03 -30.84
CA LYS A 542 18.30 -30.32 -31.05
C LYS A 542 18.22 -31.20 -29.81
N LYS A 543 18.52 -30.66 -28.64
CA LYS A 543 18.49 -31.39 -27.37
C LYS A 543 17.10 -31.97 -27.10
N LEU A 544 16.06 -31.13 -27.16
CA LEU A 544 14.68 -31.54 -26.94
C LEU A 544 14.17 -32.51 -28.02
N LEU A 545 14.66 -32.39 -29.26
CA LEU A 545 14.33 -33.29 -30.35
C LEU A 545 14.91 -34.69 -30.13
N PHE A 546 16.16 -34.79 -29.65
CA PHE A 546 16.73 -36.07 -29.23
C PHE A 546 15.98 -36.67 -28.04
N GLU A 547 15.69 -35.87 -27.01
CA GLU A 547 15.11 -36.34 -25.75
C GLU A 547 13.63 -36.75 -25.87
N TYR A 548 12.81 -35.98 -26.58
CA TYR A 548 11.34 -36.17 -26.59
C TYR A 548 10.77 -36.71 -27.90
N ILE A 549 11.48 -36.56 -29.02
CA ILE A 549 10.94 -36.91 -30.34
C ILE A 549 11.61 -38.17 -30.88
N ILE A 550 12.94 -38.22 -30.91
CA ILE A 550 13.72 -39.35 -31.43
C ILE A 550 13.71 -40.51 -30.44
N ASN A 551 14.07 -40.27 -29.18
CA ASN A 551 14.01 -41.28 -28.14
C ASN A 551 12.55 -41.41 -27.65
N THR A 552 11.87 -42.47 -28.08
CA THR A 552 10.43 -42.71 -27.90
C THR A 552 9.99 -43.04 -26.46
N SER A 553 10.75 -42.65 -25.43
CA SER A 553 10.40 -42.93 -24.03
C SER A 553 9.33 -41.98 -23.46
N TYR A 554 9.04 -40.87 -24.14
CA TYR A 554 8.07 -39.87 -23.69
C TYR A 554 7.03 -39.55 -24.77
N THR A 555 5.76 -39.51 -24.38
CA THR A 555 4.67 -39.02 -25.24
C THR A 555 4.46 -37.53 -24.96
N ILE A 556 4.83 -36.68 -25.91
CA ILE A 556 4.55 -35.24 -25.84
C ILE A 556 3.37 -34.89 -26.74
N ASN A 557 2.67 -33.79 -26.44
CA ASN A 557 1.53 -33.37 -27.27
C ASN A 557 2.00 -32.82 -28.63
N LYS A 558 1.12 -32.86 -29.64
CA LYS A 558 1.45 -32.43 -31.01
C LYS A 558 1.94 -30.99 -31.10
N GLU A 559 1.48 -30.12 -30.21
CA GLU A 559 1.87 -28.71 -30.21
C GLU A 559 3.34 -28.52 -29.81
N ALA A 560 3.81 -29.21 -28.76
CA ALA A 560 5.23 -29.28 -28.40
C ALA A 560 6.07 -29.88 -29.54
N GLU A 561 5.61 -30.98 -30.14
CA GLU A 561 6.32 -31.61 -31.27
C GLU A 561 6.52 -30.63 -32.42
N CYS A 562 5.47 -29.94 -32.85
CA CYS A 562 5.54 -28.90 -33.88
C CYS A 562 6.52 -27.79 -33.51
N SER A 563 6.48 -27.31 -32.26
CA SER A 563 7.33 -26.21 -31.79
C SER A 563 8.82 -26.57 -31.77
N ILE A 564 9.16 -27.76 -31.27
CA ILE A 564 10.54 -28.27 -31.27
C ILE A 564 11.04 -28.42 -32.72
N VAL A 565 10.26 -29.07 -33.59
CA VAL A 565 10.64 -29.30 -34.99
C VAL A 565 10.80 -27.97 -35.73
N GLN A 566 9.88 -27.02 -35.53
CA GLN A 566 9.95 -25.73 -36.20
C GLN A 566 11.19 -24.91 -35.75
N ASN A 567 11.53 -24.91 -34.46
CA ASN A 567 12.73 -24.22 -33.98
C ASN A 567 14.03 -24.90 -34.44
N PHE A 568 14.03 -26.23 -34.61
CA PHE A 568 15.12 -26.95 -35.24
C PHE A 568 15.30 -26.54 -36.70
N GLU A 569 14.22 -26.56 -37.49
CA GLU A 569 14.22 -26.18 -38.91
C GLU A 569 14.66 -24.73 -39.13
N LEU A 570 14.23 -23.80 -38.26
CA LEU A 570 14.63 -22.38 -38.31
C LEU A 570 16.15 -22.18 -38.15
N GLY A 571 16.84 -23.13 -37.51
CA GLY A 571 18.29 -23.07 -37.31
C GLY A 571 19.10 -23.75 -38.42
N ILE A 572 18.46 -24.45 -39.36
CA ILE A 572 19.16 -25.02 -40.52
C ILE A 572 19.41 -23.95 -41.57
N THR A 573 20.66 -23.86 -42.00
CA THR A 573 21.15 -22.88 -42.98
C THR A 573 22.04 -23.60 -44.01
N LEU A 574 22.35 -22.90 -45.12
CA LEU A 574 23.30 -23.40 -46.12
C LEU A 574 24.75 -23.55 -45.59
N GLU A 575 25.05 -23.07 -44.38
CA GLU A 575 26.38 -23.20 -43.78
C GLU A 575 26.49 -24.46 -42.91
N ASN A 576 25.40 -24.91 -42.28
CA ASN A 576 25.41 -25.97 -41.26
C ASN A 576 24.59 -27.23 -41.61
N TYR A 577 23.86 -27.26 -42.72
CA TYR A 577 22.98 -28.38 -43.06
C TYR A 577 23.74 -29.72 -43.20
N LEU A 578 24.96 -29.72 -43.77
CA LEU A 578 25.77 -30.94 -43.93
C LEU A 578 26.12 -31.57 -42.58
N GLU A 579 26.50 -30.75 -41.59
CA GLU A 579 26.80 -31.20 -40.22
C GLU A 579 25.56 -31.83 -39.55
N ASN A 580 24.37 -31.48 -40.02
CA ASN A 580 23.09 -31.91 -39.45
C ASN A 580 22.32 -32.88 -40.37
N LYS A 581 22.94 -33.38 -41.46
CA LYS A 581 22.29 -34.20 -42.50
C LYS A 581 21.51 -35.37 -41.92
N GLU A 582 22.14 -36.16 -41.04
CA GLU A 582 21.50 -37.31 -40.41
C GLU A 582 20.27 -36.91 -39.58
N LEU A 583 20.39 -35.85 -38.80
CA LEU A 583 19.31 -35.35 -37.94
C LEU A 583 18.14 -34.80 -38.77
N ILE A 584 18.44 -34.08 -39.86
CA ILE A 584 17.44 -33.57 -40.80
C ILE A 584 16.63 -34.73 -41.40
N GLU A 585 17.28 -35.79 -41.86
CA GLU A 585 16.59 -36.96 -42.43
C GLU A 585 15.72 -37.66 -41.39
N GLN A 586 16.21 -37.80 -40.16
CA GLN A 586 15.40 -38.32 -39.06
C GLN A 586 14.15 -37.45 -38.79
N VAL A 587 14.30 -36.12 -38.75
CA VAL A 587 13.21 -35.18 -38.54
C VAL A 587 12.18 -35.24 -39.67
N ARG A 588 12.61 -35.30 -40.93
CA ARG A 588 11.71 -35.46 -42.09
C ARG A 588 10.91 -36.75 -41.99
N GLY A 589 11.57 -37.86 -41.67
CA GLY A 589 10.91 -39.15 -41.45
C GLY A 589 9.92 -39.13 -40.28
N ILE A 590 10.21 -38.36 -39.22
CA ILE A 590 9.29 -38.18 -38.08
C ILE A 590 8.09 -37.30 -38.49
N LYS A 591 8.31 -36.19 -39.19
CA LYS A 591 7.24 -35.31 -39.68
C LYS A 591 6.22 -36.07 -40.51
N ALA A 592 6.70 -36.90 -41.43
CA ALA A 592 5.84 -37.75 -42.27
C ALA A 592 5.08 -38.79 -41.45
N ARG A 593 5.76 -39.51 -40.54
CA ARG A 593 5.13 -40.55 -39.72
C ARG A 593 4.12 -40.03 -38.69
N ARG A 594 4.32 -38.82 -38.17
CA ARG A 594 3.50 -38.22 -37.10
C ARG A 594 2.54 -37.11 -37.56
N ASP A 595 2.51 -36.79 -38.86
CA ASP A 595 1.73 -35.70 -39.46
C ASP A 595 1.99 -34.34 -38.77
N ILE A 596 3.28 -34.01 -38.59
CA ILE A 596 3.73 -32.73 -38.03
C ILE A 596 3.81 -31.71 -39.16
N LYS A 597 3.04 -30.62 -39.02
CA LYS A 597 2.96 -29.53 -40.00
C LYS A 597 3.69 -28.30 -39.49
N THR A 598 4.84 -28.01 -40.07
CA THR A 598 5.59 -26.77 -39.86
C THR A 598 5.58 -25.90 -41.10
N ARG A 599 5.88 -24.61 -40.94
CA ARG A 599 5.93 -23.64 -42.05
C ARG A 599 7.18 -23.78 -42.93
N ILE A 600 8.22 -24.43 -42.44
CA ILE A 600 9.50 -24.55 -43.16
C ILE A 600 9.45 -25.82 -43.98
N ASP A 601 9.60 -25.65 -45.28
CA ASP A 601 9.85 -26.75 -46.20
C ASP A 601 11.35 -26.95 -46.35
N MET A 602 11.81 -28.14 -46.03
CA MET A 602 13.22 -28.55 -46.09
C MET A 602 13.52 -29.32 -47.38
N SER A 603 12.54 -29.48 -48.28
CA SER A 603 12.70 -30.20 -49.56
C SER A 603 13.84 -29.65 -50.40
N PHE A 604 14.15 -28.35 -50.30
CA PHE A 604 15.28 -27.72 -51.01
C PHE A 604 16.62 -28.44 -50.79
N LEU A 605 16.80 -29.09 -49.63
CA LEU A 605 18.03 -29.81 -49.32
C LEU A 605 18.26 -31.02 -50.22
N ASP A 606 17.20 -31.62 -50.78
CA ASP A 606 17.34 -32.74 -51.73
C ASP A 606 18.15 -32.31 -52.96
N VAL A 607 17.84 -31.13 -53.49
CA VAL A 607 18.55 -30.55 -54.63
C VAL A 607 19.95 -30.09 -54.22
N ILE A 608 20.11 -29.52 -53.02
CA ILE A 608 21.40 -29.02 -52.54
C ILE A 608 22.39 -30.16 -52.27
N TYR A 609 21.94 -31.29 -51.74
CA TYR A 609 22.80 -32.47 -51.58
C TYR A 609 23.31 -32.99 -52.92
N LEU A 610 22.45 -33.04 -53.96
CA LEU A 610 22.86 -33.44 -55.31
C LEU A 610 23.94 -32.50 -55.89
N ILE A 611 23.77 -31.19 -55.73
CA ILE A 611 24.74 -30.21 -56.24
C ILE A 611 26.06 -30.27 -55.50
N ASP A 612 26.05 -30.51 -54.18
CA ASP A 612 27.27 -30.60 -53.39
C ASP A 612 28.02 -31.93 -53.58
N ASP A 613 27.31 -33.02 -53.87
CA ASP A 613 27.91 -34.33 -54.20
C ASP A 613 28.51 -34.34 -55.63
N PHE A 614 28.24 -33.31 -56.45
CA PHE A 614 28.79 -33.16 -57.80
C PHE A 614 30.28 -32.80 -57.79
N SER A 615 31.12 -33.71 -58.26
CA SER A 615 32.59 -33.62 -58.24
C SER A 615 33.24 -33.27 -59.59
N GLY A 616 32.51 -32.55 -60.48
CA GLY A 616 33.04 -32.08 -61.77
C GLY A 616 32.80 -33.01 -62.96
N GLY A 617 31.65 -33.72 -62.97
CA GLY A 617 31.17 -34.53 -64.10
C GLY A 617 30.49 -33.69 -65.19
N ASP A 618 29.68 -34.33 -66.04
CA ASP A 618 28.85 -33.59 -67.02
C ASP A 618 27.74 -32.83 -66.27
N PHE A 619 27.75 -31.50 -66.39
CA PHE A 619 26.72 -30.67 -65.77
C PHE A 619 25.34 -30.92 -66.38
N GLY A 620 25.26 -31.44 -67.60
CA GLY A 620 24.00 -31.89 -68.22
C GLY A 620 23.31 -32.99 -67.41
N GLU A 621 24.06 -33.98 -66.92
CA GLU A 621 23.53 -35.05 -66.07
C GLU A 621 23.00 -34.49 -64.74
N LEU A 622 23.73 -33.56 -64.12
CA LEU A 622 23.27 -32.89 -62.89
C LEU A 622 21.99 -32.08 -63.12
N ILE A 623 21.88 -31.34 -64.23
CA ILE A 623 20.66 -30.59 -64.56
C ILE A 623 19.45 -31.54 -64.71
N ASP A 624 19.64 -32.70 -65.35
CA ASP A 624 18.56 -33.68 -65.53
C ASP A 624 18.13 -34.30 -64.20
N GLU A 625 19.06 -34.56 -63.27
CA GLU A 625 18.74 -34.99 -61.90
C GLU A 625 17.99 -33.91 -61.12
N ILE A 626 18.45 -32.65 -61.17
CA ILE A 626 17.77 -31.50 -60.55
C ILE A 626 16.34 -31.41 -61.10
N LYS A 627 16.17 -31.53 -62.42
CA LYS A 627 14.87 -31.50 -63.08
C LYS A 627 13.96 -32.64 -62.64
N TYR A 628 14.50 -33.83 -62.43
CA TYR A 628 13.75 -34.97 -61.92
C TYR A 628 13.22 -34.71 -60.51
N VAL A 629 14.05 -34.16 -59.61
CA VAL A 629 13.64 -33.84 -58.24
C VAL A 629 12.59 -32.72 -58.20
N ILE A 630 12.81 -31.64 -58.96
CA ILE A 630 11.92 -30.47 -58.97
C ILE A 630 10.56 -30.78 -59.62
N LYS A 631 10.47 -31.80 -60.47
CA LYS A 631 9.21 -32.22 -61.08
C LYS A 631 8.13 -32.58 -60.05
N GLU A 632 8.54 -33.00 -58.87
CA GLU A 632 7.65 -33.32 -57.74
C GLU A 632 7.26 -32.09 -56.91
N TYR A 633 7.83 -30.91 -57.18
CA TYR A 633 7.51 -29.67 -56.47
C TYR A 633 6.31 -28.96 -57.09
N ASP A 634 5.48 -28.36 -56.24
CA ASP A 634 4.50 -27.39 -56.71
C ASP A 634 5.17 -26.07 -57.14
N ILE A 635 4.41 -25.24 -57.86
CA ILE A 635 4.88 -23.97 -58.42
C ILE A 635 5.43 -23.05 -57.33
N GLU A 636 4.79 -23.02 -56.16
CA GLU A 636 5.16 -22.14 -55.06
C GLU A 636 6.49 -22.56 -54.41
N THR A 637 6.69 -23.87 -54.22
CA THR A 637 7.90 -24.49 -53.69
C THR A 637 9.07 -24.30 -54.65
N SER A 638 8.83 -24.49 -55.95
CA SER A 638 9.84 -24.24 -56.99
C SER A 638 10.33 -22.78 -56.99
N ILE A 639 9.42 -21.81 -56.90
CA ILE A 639 9.79 -20.38 -56.84
C ILE A 639 10.55 -20.04 -55.55
N ARG A 640 10.13 -20.59 -54.38
CA ARG A 640 10.81 -20.34 -53.10
C ARG A 640 12.26 -20.82 -53.10
N HIS A 641 12.52 -21.98 -53.72
CA HIS A 641 13.85 -22.61 -53.71
C HIS A 641 14.74 -22.20 -54.88
N ARG A 642 14.16 -21.61 -55.95
CA ARG A 642 14.84 -21.12 -57.15
C ARG A 642 16.16 -20.40 -56.85
N ASN A 643 16.12 -19.36 -56.02
CA ASN A 643 17.29 -18.50 -55.81
C ASN A 643 18.46 -19.25 -55.15
N ILE A 644 18.16 -20.19 -54.23
CA ILE A 644 19.16 -21.00 -53.54
C ILE A 644 19.81 -21.99 -54.52
N ILE A 645 18.99 -22.67 -55.33
CA ILE A 645 19.46 -23.63 -56.34
C ILE A 645 20.31 -22.91 -57.38
N LEU A 646 19.79 -21.83 -57.96
CA LEU A 646 20.48 -21.02 -58.95
C LEU A 646 21.81 -20.47 -58.43
N TYR A 647 21.85 -19.98 -57.19
CA TYR A 647 23.10 -19.51 -56.57
C TYR A 647 24.17 -20.61 -56.52
N LYS A 648 23.80 -21.86 -56.21
CA LYS A 648 24.74 -22.98 -56.13
C LYS A 648 25.18 -23.50 -57.50
N VAL A 649 24.30 -23.49 -58.50
CA VAL A 649 24.62 -24.02 -59.85
C VAL A 649 25.19 -22.98 -60.81
N GLY A 650 25.06 -21.68 -60.50
CA GLY A 650 25.39 -20.57 -61.39
C GLY A 650 26.77 -20.63 -62.02
N LYS A 651 27.78 -21.05 -61.25
CA LYS A 651 29.17 -21.17 -61.70
C LYS A 651 29.40 -22.21 -62.81
N TYR A 652 28.49 -23.16 -62.98
CA TYR A 652 28.58 -24.25 -63.95
C TYR A 652 27.85 -23.97 -65.27
N ILE A 653 27.14 -22.84 -65.39
CA ILE A 653 26.29 -22.53 -66.55
C ILE A 653 27.13 -21.95 -67.69
N THR A 654 28.06 -22.72 -68.24
CA THR A 654 29.01 -22.28 -69.29
C THR A 654 28.59 -22.72 -70.71
N ASN A 655 27.39 -23.27 -70.86
CA ASN A 655 26.82 -23.72 -72.14
C ASN A 655 25.44 -23.09 -72.35
N PHE A 656 25.13 -22.67 -73.57
CA PHE A 656 23.87 -22.02 -73.92
C PHE A 656 22.65 -22.95 -73.78
N GLU A 657 22.83 -24.28 -73.95
CA GLU A 657 21.77 -25.25 -73.68
C GLU A 657 21.49 -25.36 -72.17
N TYR A 658 22.51 -25.23 -71.31
CA TYR A 658 22.30 -25.20 -69.86
C TYR A 658 21.51 -23.97 -69.42
N HIS A 659 21.77 -22.81 -70.03
CA HIS A 659 20.96 -21.61 -69.81
C HIS A 659 19.50 -21.83 -70.19
N LYS A 660 19.26 -22.44 -71.35
CA LYS A 660 17.90 -22.76 -71.80
C LYS A 660 17.19 -23.67 -70.82
N THR A 661 17.81 -24.79 -70.45
CA THR A 661 17.19 -25.74 -69.54
C THR A 661 16.89 -25.08 -68.18
N LEU A 662 17.85 -24.38 -67.58
CA LEU A 662 17.62 -23.71 -66.30
C LEU A 662 16.60 -22.56 -66.37
N PHE A 663 16.57 -21.82 -67.47
CA PHE A 663 15.56 -20.79 -67.68
C PHE A 663 14.17 -21.42 -67.75
N ASP A 664 13.98 -22.43 -68.61
CA ASP A 664 12.71 -23.16 -68.78
C ASP A 664 12.25 -23.86 -67.49
N LEU A 665 13.17 -24.18 -66.57
CA LEU A 665 12.83 -24.77 -65.26
C LEU A 665 12.27 -23.75 -64.25
N PHE A 666 12.74 -22.49 -64.28
CA PHE A 666 12.60 -21.56 -63.15
C PHE A 666 12.01 -20.19 -63.50
N TYR A 667 11.90 -19.89 -64.79
CA TYR A 667 11.53 -18.58 -65.30
C TYR A 667 10.55 -18.72 -66.45
N ASP A 668 9.64 -17.76 -66.53
CA ASP A 668 8.78 -17.61 -67.69
C ASP A 668 9.44 -16.72 -68.74
N GLU A 669 8.87 -16.73 -69.93
CA GLU A 669 9.35 -15.94 -71.06
C GLU A 669 9.45 -14.44 -70.78
N GLU A 670 8.77 -13.90 -69.77
CA GLU A 670 8.81 -12.47 -69.42
C GLU A 670 9.98 -12.10 -68.49
N ASP A 671 10.65 -13.09 -67.91
CA ASP A 671 11.62 -12.91 -66.83
C ASP A 671 13.08 -12.88 -67.30
N ILE A 672 13.35 -12.73 -68.60
CA ILE A 672 14.73 -12.79 -69.12
C ILE A 672 15.68 -11.79 -68.45
N LEU A 673 15.18 -10.61 -68.09
CA LEU A 673 15.95 -9.61 -67.36
C LEU A 673 16.27 -10.06 -65.93
N ALA A 674 15.30 -10.68 -65.24
CA ALA A 674 15.51 -11.21 -63.90
C ALA A 674 16.53 -12.37 -63.92
N TYR A 675 16.45 -13.24 -64.93
CA TYR A 675 17.45 -14.29 -65.14
C TYR A 675 18.83 -13.71 -65.46
N PHE A 676 18.91 -12.66 -66.28
CA PHE A 676 20.17 -11.98 -66.56
C PHE A 676 20.79 -11.32 -65.32
N GLU A 677 19.97 -10.72 -64.45
CA GLU A 677 20.45 -10.22 -63.16
C GLU A 677 21.00 -11.36 -62.28
N PHE A 678 20.39 -12.54 -62.30
CA PHE A 678 20.96 -13.73 -61.66
C PHE A 678 22.33 -14.10 -62.27
N ILE A 679 22.47 -14.11 -63.60
CA ILE A 679 23.76 -14.39 -64.25
C ILE A 679 24.84 -13.44 -63.72
N LYS A 680 24.54 -12.15 -63.58
CA LYS A 680 25.46 -11.12 -63.05
C LYS A 680 25.91 -11.36 -61.60
N ILE A 681 25.17 -12.11 -60.79
CA ILE A 681 25.60 -12.45 -59.42
C ILE A 681 26.90 -13.28 -59.45
N ASN A 682 27.13 -14.04 -60.52
CA ASN A 682 28.31 -14.89 -60.72
C ASN A 682 29.56 -14.13 -61.19
N ARG A 683 29.56 -12.78 -61.19
CA ARG A 683 30.71 -11.94 -61.64
C ARG A 683 32.06 -12.25 -60.99
N ARG A 684 32.05 -12.87 -59.80
CA ARG A 684 33.26 -13.23 -59.05
C ARG A 684 33.81 -14.62 -59.39
N GLU A 685 33.05 -15.42 -60.12
CA GLU A 685 33.47 -16.75 -60.56
C GLU A 685 34.51 -16.64 -61.69
N GLU A 686 35.50 -17.54 -61.70
CA GLU A 686 36.51 -17.57 -62.75
C GLU A 686 35.91 -17.83 -64.13
N SER A 687 34.83 -18.62 -64.18
CA SER A 687 34.08 -18.98 -65.40
C SER A 687 33.12 -17.88 -65.87
N TYR A 688 33.04 -16.71 -65.23
CA TYR A 688 32.01 -15.70 -65.55
C TYR A 688 32.01 -15.24 -67.01
N LYS A 689 33.19 -15.17 -67.65
CA LYS A 689 33.28 -14.83 -69.07
C LYS A 689 32.65 -15.90 -69.96
N ASP A 690 32.86 -17.17 -69.64
CA ASP A 690 32.23 -18.29 -70.34
C ASP A 690 30.72 -18.26 -70.11
N ILE A 691 30.27 -18.09 -68.85
CA ILE A 691 28.84 -17.99 -68.47
C ILE A 691 28.14 -16.85 -69.22
N LEU A 692 28.75 -15.66 -69.26
CA LEU A 692 28.16 -14.51 -69.93
C LEU A 692 28.14 -14.72 -71.46
N SER A 693 29.20 -15.33 -72.03
CA SER A 693 29.24 -15.66 -73.46
C SER A 693 28.16 -16.66 -73.84
N SER A 694 27.99 -17.73 -73.06
CA SER A 694 26.95 -18.73 -73.28
C SER A 694 25.55 -18.17 -73.07
N PHE A 695 25.35 -17.25 -72.12
CA PHE A 695 24.08 -16.55 -71.96
C PHE A 695 23.76 -15.70 -73.20
N ILE A 696 24.74 -14.98 -73.75
CA ILE A 696 24.53 -14.16 -74.96
C ILE A 696 24.18 -15.06 -76.15
N VAL A 697 24.84 -16.20 -76.31
CA VAL A 697 24.46 -17.19 -77.35
C VAL A 697 23.04 -17.67 -77.12
N TYR A 698 22.67 -18.04 -75.88
CA TYR A 698 21.32 -18.46 -75.52
C TYR A 698 20.28 -17.39 -75.89
N TYR A 699 20.53 -16.13 -75.52
CA TYR A 699 19.67 -15.00 -75.87
C TYR A 699 19.51 -14.86 -77.39
N LEU A 700 20.63 -14.81 -78.12
CA LEU A 700 20.63 -14.59 -79.57
C LEU A 700 19.98 -15.76 -80.35
N TYR A 701 20.13 -16.98 -79.85
CA TYR A 701 19.64 -18.18 -80.54
C TYR A 701 18.19 -18.51 -80.20
N TYR A 702 17.77 -18.37 -78.94
CA TYR A 702 16.44 -18.78 -78.47
C TYR A 702 15.49 -17.61 -78.19
N ILE A 703 15.95 -16.57 -77.50
CA ILE A 703 15.04 -15.53 -76.97
C ILE A 703 14.80 -14.42 -77.99
N GLU A 704 15.85 -13.88 -78.60
CA GLU A 704 15.75 -12.75 -79.53
C GLU A 704 14.81 -13.04 -80.72
N PRO A 705 14.93 -14.19 -81.41
CA PRO A 705 14.05 -14.51 -82.53
C PRO A 705 12.60 -14.69 -82.07
N LYS A 706 12.41 -15.27 -80.88
CA LYS A 706 11.09 -15.54 -80.32
C LYS A 706 10.36 -14.24 -79.93
N TYR A 707 11.03 -13.32 -79.24
CA TYR A 707 10.47 -12.01 -78.93
C TYR A 707 10.15 -11.20 -80.18
N ARG A 708 10.98 -11.30 -81.22
CA ARG A 708 10.70 -10.66 -82.51
C ARG A 708 9.43 -11.23 -83.15
N LEU A 709 9.25 -12.55 -83.13
CA LEU A 709 8.03 -13.20 -83.64
C LEU A 709 6.77 -12.85 -82.83
N LEU A 710 6.93 -12.60 -81.53
CA LEU A 710 5.84 -12.21 -80.63
C LEU A 710 5.59 -10.68 -80.57
N ASN A 711 6.24 -9.89 -81.42
CA ASN A 711 6.19 -8.42 -81.43
C ASN A 711 6.57 -7.76 -80.08
N ARG A 712 7.50 -8.34 -79.33
CA ARG A 712 8.05 -7.84 -78.04
C ARG A 712 9.43 -7.20 -78.22
N GLU A 713 9.54 -6.26 -79.17
CA GLU A 713 10.83 -5.61 -79.49
C GLU A 713 11.35 -4.69 -78.38
N ASP A 714 10.46 -4.15 -77.56
CA ASP A 714 10.76 -3.42 -76.34
C ASP A 714 11.57 -4.29 -75.37
N LYS A 715 11.15 -5.54 -75.15
CA LYS A 715 11.88 -6.50 -74.30
C LYS A 715 13.24 -6.87 -74.84
N ASN A 716 13.37 -7.05 -76.15
CA ASN A 716 14.66 -7.22 -76.80
C ASN A 716 15.57 -6.01 -76.55
N THR A 717 15.03 -4.80 -76.65
CA THR A 717 15.80 -3.56 -76.41
C THR A 717 16.27 -3.47 -74.95
N GLU A 718 15.41 -3.81 -73.98
CA GLU A 718 15.75 -3.78 -72.55
C GLU A 718 16.92 -4.73 -72.20
N ILE A 719 16.86 -5.99 -72.67
CA ILE A 719 17.92 -6.96 -72.39
C ILE A 719 19.21 -6.68 -73.18
N GLU A 720 19.10 -6.21 -74.43
CA GLU A 720 20.25 -5.74 -75.23
C GLU A 720 21.00 -4.63 -74.50
N GLU A 721 20.28 -3.63 -73.98
CA GLU A 721 20.85 -2.54 -73.21
C GLU A 721 21.49 -3.01 -71.90
N ALA A 722 20.87 -3.97 -71.20
CA ALA A 722 21.45 -4.58 -70.00
C ALA A 722 22.75 -5.35 -70.31
N MET A 723 22.79 -6.14 -71.40
CA MET A 723 23.98 -6.85 -71.85
C MET A 723 25.10 -5.90 -72.27
N ILE A 724 24.77 -4.84 -73.03
CA ILE A 724 25.73 -3.79 -73.39
C ILE A 724 26.34 -3.19 -72.13
N ASN A 725 25.52 -2.79 -71.17
CA ASN A 725 25.97 -2.21 -69.91
C ASN A 725 26.88 -3.18 -69.13
N GLU A 726 26.53 -4.47 -69.08
CA GLU A 726 27.38 -5.50 -68.47
C GLU A 726 28.73 -5.63 -69.16
N LEU A 727 28.74 -5.76 -70.48
CA LEU A 727 29.96 -5.88 -71.27
C LEU A 727 30.86 -4.65 -71.10
N THR A 728 30.30 -3.45 -70.89
CA THR A 728 31.10 -2.24 -70.59
C THR A 728 31.84 -2.25 -69.24
N THR A 729 31.57 -3.23 -68.37
CA THR A 729 32.31 -3.40 -67.12
C THR A 729 33.67 -4.10 -67.32
N PHE A 730 33.84 -4.82 -68.43
CA PHE A 730 35.08 -5.51 -68.78
C PHE A 730 36.11 -4.57 -69.44
N LYS A 731 37.37 -5.01 -69.53
CA LYS A 731 38.40 -4.25 -70.25
C LYS A 731 38.16 -4.40 -71.76
N SER A 732 38.51 -3.37 -72.54
CA SER A 732 38.33 -3.40 -74.00
C SER A 732 39.00 -4.60 -74.69
N LYS A 733 40.08 -5.15 -74.11
CA LYS A 733 40.75 -6.35 -74.62
C LYS A 733 39.93 -7.63 -74.46
N ASP A 734 39.03 -7.68 -73.48
CA ASP A 734 38.19 -8.85 -73.19
C ASP A 734 37.02 -8.96 -74.20
N LEU A 735 36.66 -7.87 -74.90
CA LEU A 735 35.64 -7.90 -75.97
C LEU A 735 36.03 -8.80 -77.15
N GLY A 736 37.34 -8.98 -77.40
CA GLY A 736 37.82 -9.92 -78.42
C GLY A 736 37.47 -11.36 -78.06
N TYR A 737 37.63 -11.73 -76.78
CA TYR A 737 37.28 -13.05 -76.29
C TYR A 737 35.77 -13.34 -76.44
N PHE A 738 34.89 -12.40 -76.06
CA PHE A 738 33.44 -12.58 -76.24
C PHE A 738 33.05 -12.76 -77.70
N ASP A 739 33.63 -11.93 -78.60
CA ASP A 739 33.36 -12.01 -80.04
C ASP A 739 33.85 -13.33 -80.64
N GLU A 740 35.07 -13.77 -80.31
CA GLU A 740 35.60 -15.06 -80.75
C GLU A 740 34.74 -16.22 -80.24
N LYS A 741 34.36 -16.22 -78.96
CA LYS A 741 33.61 -17.33 -78.35
C LYS A 741 32.20 -17.46 -78.90
N ILE A 742 31.50 -16.35 -79.10
CA ILE A 742 30.16 -16.34 -79.69
C ILE A 742 30.23 -16.81 -81.15
N LYS A 743 31.21 -16.33 -81.93
CA LYS A 743 31.41 -16.76 -83.32
C LYS A 743 31.69 -18.25 -83.42
N GLU A 744 32.64 -18.74 -82.63
CA GLU A 744 32.99 -20.17 -82.54
C GLU A 744 31.74 -21.01 -82.25
N THR A 745 30.89 -20.56 -81.32
CA THR A 745 29.67 -21.29 -80.95
C THR A 745 28.66 -21.35 -82.10
N PHE A 746 28.40 -20.24 -82.81
CA PHE A 746 27.48 -20.24 -83.96
C PHE A 746 28.05 -21.01 -85.17
N GLU A 747 29.37 -20.97 -85.39
CA GLU A 747 30.05 -21.77 -86.43
C GLU A 747 29.93 -23.27 -86.16
N ASN A 748 30.10 -23.68 -84.90
CA ASN A 748 29.91 -25.07 -84.45
C ASN A 748 28.45 -25.54 -84.61
N LEU A 749 27.49 -24.63 -84.57
CA LEU A 749 26.08 -24.91 -84.88
C LEU A 749 25.76 -24.88 -86.38
N HIS A 750 26.74 -24.61 -87.25
CA HIS A 750 26.59 -24.41 -88.70
C HIS A 750 25.63 -23.27 -89.06
N LEU A 751 25.61 -22.20 -88.26
CA LEU A 751 24.74 -21.04 -88.42
C LEU A 751 25.54 -19.77 -88.68
N SER A 752 24.93 -18.83 -89.40
CA SER A 752 25.47 -17.48 -89.52
C SER A 752 25.29 -16.70 -88.23
N ILE A 753 26.30 -15.92 -87.84
CA ILE A 753 26.24 -15.04 -86.67
C ILE A 753 25.08 -14.03 -86.82
N PRO A 754 24.18 -13.92 -85.84
CA PRO A 754 23.07 -12.97 -85.91
C PRO A 754 23.55 -11.52 -86.01
N ILE A 755 22.93 -10.73 -86.89
CA ILE A 755 23.22 -9.29 -87.08
C ILE A 755 23.15 -8.53 -85.73
N LYS A 756 22.23 -8.95 -84.85
CA LYS A 756 22.06 -8.39 -83.51
C LYS A 756 23.33 -8.46 -82.65
N TRP A 757 24.15 -9.50 -82.75
CA TRP A 757 25.44 -9.55 -82.05
C TRP A 757 26.37 -8.41 -82.47
N SER A 758 26.45 -8.14 -83.78
CA SER A 758 27.28 -7.04 -84.31
C SER A 758 26.80 -5.68 -83.81
N ILE A 759 25.49 -5.50 -83.63
CA ILE A 759 24.89 -4.28 -83.08
C ILE A 759 25.27 -4.14 -81.59
N ILE A 760 25.06 -5.17 -80.77
CA ILE A 760 25.42 -5.19 -79.34
C ILE A 760 26.92 -4.89 -79.15
N LEU A 761 27.79 -5.56 -79.91
CA LEU A 761 29.24 -5.41 -79.82
C LEU A 761 29.71 -3.99 -80.21
N ASN A 762 29.16 -3.43 -81.29
CA ASN A 762 29.51 -2.08 -81.73
C ASN A 762 29.02 -1.01 -80.75
N ASN A 763 27.79 -1.14 -80.24
CA ASN A 763 27.25 -0.23 -79.24
C ASN A 763 28.08 -0.28 -77.94
N THR A 764 28.51 -1.47 -77.53
CA THR A 764 29.42 -1.65 -76.38
C THR A 764 30.75 -0.92 -76.59
N LYS A 765 31.40 -1.08 -77.75
CA LYS A 765 32.66 -0.39 -78.11
C LYS A 765 32.50 1.13 -78.10
N GLN A 766 31.42 1.65 -78.67
CA GLN A 766 31.11 3.08 -78.68
C GLN A 766 30.92 3.63 -77.25
N ARG A 767 30.17 2.92 -76.41
CA ARG A 767 29.90 3.32 -75.03
C ARG A 767 31.13 3.27 -74.13
N MET A 768 31.99 2.25 -74.29
CA MET A 768 33.30 2.20 -73.61
C MET A 768 34.19 3.39 -74.01
N THR A 769 34.20 3.75 -75.30
CA THR A 769 34.95 4.90 -75.82
C THR A 769 34.42 6.22 -75.24
N LEU A 770 33.10 6.38 -75.15
CA LEU A 770 32.46 7.54 -74.55
C LEU A 770 32.74 7.62 -73.04
N LYS A 771 32.66 6.50 -72.31
CA LYS A 771 32.98 6.39 -70.88
C LYS A 771 34.44 6.74 -70.60
N TYR A 772 35.37 6.31 -71.46
CA TYR A 772 36.79 6.67 -71.37
C TYR A 772 37.03 8.16 -71.63
N LYS A 773 36.35 8.75 -72.63
CA LYS A 773 36.39 10.20 -72.90
C LYS A 773 35.83 11.02 -71.72
N ILE A 774 34.72 10.60 -71.12
CA ILE A 774 34.11 11.27 -69.96
C ILE A 774 35.00 11.12 -68.71
N LEU A 775 35.53 9.93 -68.41
CA LEU A 775 36.46 9.73 -67.29
C LEU A 775 37.75 10.56 -67.42
N ASN A 776 38.21 10.81 -68.65
CA ASN A 776 39.35 11.69 -68.91
C ASN A 776 39.00 13.19 -68.82
N LEU A 777 37.74 13.57 -69.06
CA LEU A 777 37.24 14.94 -68.84
C LEU A 777 37.16 15.30 -67.34
N PHE A 778 36.92 14.32 -66.46
CA PHE A 778 36.89 14.53 -65.00
C PHE A 778 38.24 14.29 -64.29
N LYS A 779 39.28 13.85 -65.02
CA LYS A 779 40.67 13.74 -64.54
C LYS A 779 41.55 14.92 -65.00
N GLY A 780 40.96 15.92 -65.66
CA GLY A 780 41.57 17.21 -65.99
C GLY A 780 41.39 18.23 -64.89
#